data_AF-A0A0W0UKY6-F1
#
_entry.id   AF-A0A0W0UKY6-F1
#
_cell.length_a   1.000
_cell.length_b   1.000
_cell.length_c   1.000
_cell.angle_alpha   90.00
_cell.angle_beta   90.00
_cell.angle_gamma   90.00
#
_symmetry.space_group_name_H-M   'P 1'
#
loop_
_entity.id
_entity.type
_entity.pdbx_description
1 polymer ?
#
loop_
_entity_poly.entity_id
_entity_poly.type
_entity_poly.pdbx_seq_one_letter_code
_entity_poly.pdbx_strand_id
1 'polypeptide(L)'
;MWYQDLMLPLLAKVKTADRQKAAIFLENFLKQLKQALYFEESSIPVAPMLQLIDSSYSAFKNTNDNSLSLNQFANVVFPRALLYVKVSEDSATWNVDFLSIVEQVKEDLGWQADIDELSRDFASGQKKLNSKTYLSDTDKAIIYLLNKKEIKLLQILKHQLNVNFFDLEIIFRRFGSTKNLEAFRQDSVQLENSASRDFNDLVGFLTLPGLIQKMKEAAVLFARFEYENSTFLSLAKTLEGQEQELSKAFAELAPNLGKINEVKKRIKDNLQEQMEQLVASLSNDIQAMRLFSHAFASHNFLFPNLVQQIEDQLKLKNREIKALFPENIAKLCLDIFKVECELWESSLNNQNIKLEEKNKIKLKDLLQQLELLLDGSPLKTRYSFLKYFEKFSVFSPLLMKQNGLLQLNPVPQSILKIKKFAEQLDSPHKEKIQQFATQEQERWESSDKPADAAYTTAFGMSLTEAFYNELLAANSWELLQKLKSFAPSFTEKEAVNFIFEAILNRNNRNLAMLDTHEIATAITQMEVFANTTSLRKKNAINDLVPQLKTQWQNLSIELIKPNPDNGKVQHLKSNFVTLLHSKDELMNEHQDPWWQIVFNIMFALTGVGALAIAGKTVYSGLKHQQLSINSCLFFAKTASQGKIETIEEKVISVTA
;
A
#
# COMPACT_ATOMS: atom_id res chain seq x y z
N MET A 1 -22.91 -12.68 12.05
CA MET A 1 -21.43 -12.71 12.18
C MET A 1 -21.08 -14.01 12.89
N TRP A 2 -20.04 -14.75 12.51
CA TRP A 2 -19.85 -16.13 13.04
C TRP A 2 -19.76 -16.18 14.57
N TYR A 3 -19.14 -15.17 15.19
CA TYR A 3 -19.02 -15.06 16.65
C TYR A 3 -20.35 -14.78 17.35
N GLN A 4 -21.28 -14.07 16.70
CA GLN A 4 -22.64 -13.87 17.22
C GLN A 4 -23.37 -15.20 17.29
N ASP A 5 -23.29 -16.00 16.23
CA ASP A 5 -23.97 -17.30 16.16
C ASP A 5 -23.42 -18.28 17.22
N LEU A 6 -22.12 -18.22 17.51
CA LEU A 6 -21.50 -18.99 18.60
C LEU A 6 -21.90 -18.51 19.99
N MET A 7 -22.35 -17.26 20.14
CA MET A 7 -22.78 -16.71 21.43
C MET A 7 -24.28 -16.92 21.69
N LEU A 8 -25.10 -17.14 20.65
CA LEU A 8 -26.54 -17.39 20.77
C LEU A 8 -26.91 -18.53 21.75
N PRO A 9 -26.19 -19.66 21.84
CA PRO A 9 -26.50 -20.71 22.81
C PRO A 9 -26.45 -20.25 24.27
N LEU A 10 -25.67 -19.20 24.59
CA LEU A 10 -25.63 -18.63 25.94
C LEU A 10 -26.96 -18.00 26.35
N LEU A 11 -27.83 -17.66 25.40
CA LEU A 11 -29.18 -17.14 25.67
C LEU A 11 -30.07 -18.17 26.38
N ALA A 12 -29.72 -19.47 26.36
CA ALA A 12 -30.39 -20.48 27.17
C ALA A 12 -30.34 -20.15 28.67
N LYS A 13 -29.28 -19.46 29.13
CA LYS A 13 -29.08 -18.99 30.51
C LYS A 13 -30.00 -17.83 30.89
N VAL A 14 -30.48 -17.09 29.89
CA VAL A 14 -31.37 -15.95 30.06
C VAL A 14 -32.81 -16.43 30.26
N LYS A 15 -33.54 -15.75 31.14
CA LYS A 15 -34.97 -15.93 31.37
C LYS A 15 -35.73 -15.87 30.05
N THR A 16 -36.68 -16.77 29.86
CA THR A 16 -37.41 -16.97 28.60
C THR A 16 -38.07 -15.67 28.12
N ALA A 17 -38.62 -14.87 29.04
CA ALA A 17 -39.21 -13.57 28.75
C ALA A 17 -38.22 -12.51 28.21
N ASP A 18 -36.93 -12.65 28.54
CA ASP A 18 -35.87 -11.71 28.17
C ASP A 18 -35.01 -12.20 26.99
N ARG A 19 -35.14 -13.46 26.55
CA ARG A 19 -34.26 -14.06 25.53
C ARG A 19 -34.21 -13.30 24.22
N GLN A 20 -35.37 -12.86 23.71
CA GLN A 20 -35.43 -12.09 22.47
C GLN A 20 -34.73 -10.74 22.62
N LYS A 21 -34.91 -10.06 23.76
CA LYS A 21 -34.22 -8.79 24.05
C LYS A 21 -32.71 -9.00 24.16
N ALA A 22 -32.27 -10.08 24.79
CA ALA A 22 -30.85 -10.42 24.91
C ALA A 22 -30.21 -10.76 23.55
N ALA A 23 -30.95 -11.41 22.64
CA ALA A 23 -30.51 -11.62 21.26
C ALA A 23 -30.32 -10.28 20.51
N ILE A 24 -31.32 -9.38 20.61
CA ILE A 24 -31.29 -8.05 20.00
C ILE A 24 -30.13 -7.22 20.58
N PHE A 25 -29.95 -7.24 21.89
CA PHE A 25 -28.81 -6.61 22.57
C PHE A 25 -27.48 -7.10 21.99
N LEU A 26 -27.28 -8.41 21.90
CA LEU A 26 -26.03 -8.99 21.41
C LEU A 26 -25.74 -8.58 19.95
N GLU A 27 -26.76 -8.62 19.09
CA GLU A 27 -26.65 -8.20 17.69
C GLU A 27 -26.30 -6.71 17.57
N ASN A 28 -27.09 -5.86 18.23
CA ASN A 28 -26.89 -4.41 18.21
C ASN A 28 -25.52 -4.04 18.77
N PHE A 29 -25.15 -4.61 19.92
CA PHE A 29 -23.87 -4.35 20.55
C PHE A 29 -22.69 -4.67 19.63
N LEU A 30 -22.66 -5.88 19.05
CA LEU A 30 -21.57 -6.29 18.16
C LEU A 30 -21.51 -5.46 16.88
N LYS A 31 -22.68 -5.07 16.34
CA LYS A 31 -22.75 -4.17 15.18
C LYS A 31 -22.20 -2.77 15.51
N GLN A 32 -22.57 -2.21 16.66
CA GLN A 32 -22.06 -0.91 17.11
C GLN A 32 -20.57 -0.96 17.39
N LEU A 33 -20.08 -2.05 18.01
CA LEU A 33 -18.65 -2.26 18.24
C LEU A 33 -17.86 -2.27 16.92
N LYS A 34 -18.37 -2.97 15.90
CA LYS A 34 -17.79 -2.96 14.55
C LYS A 34 -17.78 -1.55 13.95
N GLN A 35 -18.91 -0.85 13.97
CA GLN A 35 -19.05 0.47 13.35
C GLN A 35 -18.18 1.54 14.02
N ALA A 36 -18.07 1.52 15.34
CA ALA A 36 -17.36 2.56 16.09
C ALA A 36 -15.83 2.43 16.01
N LEU A 37 -15.30 1.21 15.93
CA LEU A 37 -13.86 0.96 16.07
C LEU A 37 -13.18 0.43 14.80
N TYR A 38 -13.93 -0.23 13.93
CA TYR A 38 -13.36 -1.00 12.81
C TYR A 38 -13.80 -0.50 11.43
N PHE A 39 -14.70 0.49 11.35
CA PHE A 39 -15.33 0.97 10.10
C PHE A 39 -16.12 -0.14 9.37
N GLU A 40 -17.08 0.23 8.49
CA GLU A 40 -18.06 -0.75 7.96
C GLU A 40 -17.44 -1.89 7.13
N GLU A 41 -16.30 -1.62 6.48
CA GLU A 41 -15.64 -2.54 5.56
C GLU A 41 -14.78 -3.62 6.24
N SER A 42 -14.37 -3.45 7.50
CA SER A 42 -13.49 -4.42 8.18
C SER A 42 -14.22 -5.26 9.23
N SER A 43 -13.93 -6.56 9.31
CA SER A 43 -14.43 -7.43 10.39
C SER A 43 -13.75 -7.06 11.71
N ILE A 44 -14.44 -7.29 12.84
CA ILE A 44 -13.77 -7.24 14.15
C ILE A 44 -12.67 -8.31 14.13
N PRO A 45 -11.44 -7.99 14.57
CA PRO A 45 -10.35 -8.95 14.63
C PRO A 45 -10.75 -10.23 15.36
N VAL A 46 -10.21 -11.38 14.91
CA VAL A 46 -10.61 -12.69 15.46
C VAL A 46 -10.21 -12.85 16.93
N ALA A 47 -9.03 -12.36 17.31
CA ALA A 47 -8.48 -12.50 18.67
C ALA A 47 -9.43 -12.01 19.78
N PRO A 48 -9.94 -10.75 19.76
CA PRO A 48 -10.86 -10.28 20.79
C PRO A 48 -12.18 -11.04 20.80
N MET A 49 -12.65 -11.55 19.64
CA MET A 49 -13.88 -12.35 19.56
C MET A 49 -13.70 -13.75 20.18
N LEU A 50 -12.55 -14.39 19.95
CA LEU A 50 -12.24 -15.68 20.61
C LEU A 50 -12.16 -15.53 22.13
N GLN A 51 -11.50 -14.48 22.62
CA GLN A 51 -11.44 -14.16 24.04
C GLN A 51 -12.84 -13.91 24.63
N LEU A 52 -13.67 -13.14 23.92
CA LEU A 52 -15.04 -12.86 24.34
C LEU A 52 -15.87 -14.14 24.46
N ILE A 53 -15.81 -15.02 23.46
CA ILE A 53 -16.56 -16.29 23.44
C ILE A 53 -16.11 -17.17 24.61
N ASP A 54 -14.81 -17.47 24.71
CA ASP A 54 -14.26 -18.33 25.76
C ASP A 54 -14.62 -17.82 27.17
N SER A 55 -14.34 -16.54 27.41
CA SER A 55 -14.58 -15.90 28.71
C SER A 55 -16.07 -15.83 29.07
N SER A 56 -16.95 -15.67 28.10
CA SER A 56 -18.40 -15.65 28.33
C SER A 56 -18.93 -17.04 28.66
N TYR A 57 -18.52 -18.07 27.90
CA TYR A 57 -18.87 -19.46 28.22
C TYR A 57 -18.36 -19.89 29.59
N SER A 58 -17.12 -19.54 29.92
CA SER A 58 -16.54 -19.79 31.24
C SER A 58 -17.32 -19.10 32.36
N ALA A 59 -17.74 -17.85 32.16
CA ALA A 59 -18.52 -17.10 33.14
C ALA A 59 -19.91 -17.71 33.41
N PHE A 60 -20.50 -18.38 32.42
CA PHE A 60 -21.85 -18.96 32.51
C PHE A 60 -21.88 -20.48 32.69
N LYS A 61 -20.72 -21.14 32.76
CA LYS A 61 -20.60 -22.62 32.82
C LYS A 61 -21.43 -23.24 33.95
N ASN A 62 -21.46 -22.59 35.11
CA ASN A 62 -22.18 -23.06 36.31
C ASN A 62 -23.53 -22.38 36.52
N THR A 63 -23.99 -21.58 35.55
CA THR A 63 -25.28 -20.89 35.64
C THR A 63 -26.39 -21.81 35.13
N ASN A 64 -27.49 -21.90 35.88
CA ASN A 64 -28.66 -22.66 35.46
C ASN A 64 -29.33 -22.00 34.25
N ASP A 65 -29.93 -22.82 33.38
CA ASP A 65 -30.74 -22.30 32.29
C ASP A 65 -31.92 -21.49 32.83
N ASN A 66 -32.39 -20.50 32.06
CA ASN A 66 -33.55 -19.66 32.39
C ASN A 66 -33.42 -18.89 33.73
N SER A 67 -32.21 -18.56 34.18
CA SER A 67 -31.97 -17.96 35.51
C SER A 67 -31.58 -16.47 35.47
N LEU A 68 -30.93 -16.01 34.41
CA LEU A 68 -30.41 -14.65 34.31
C LEU A 68 -31.43 -13.69 33.70
N SER A 69 -31.52 -12.47 34.24
CA SER A 69 -32.15 -11.35 33.53
C SER A 69 -31.29 -10.85 32.36
N LEU A 70 -31.88 -10.06 31.46
CA LEU A 70 -31.16 -9.34 30.41
C LEU A 70 -29.95 -8.58 30.96
N ASN A 71 -30.17 -7.73 31.98
CA ASN A 71 -29.12 -6.87 32.51
C ASN A 71 -27.97 -7.69 33.11
N GLN A 72 -28.25 -8.82 33.76
CA GLN A 72 -27.20 -9.71 34.30
C GLN A 72 -26.37 -10.33 33.18
N PHE A 73 -27.00 -10.77 32.10
CA PHE A 73 -26.31 -11.30 30.92
C PHE A 73 -25.46 -10.21 30.24
N ALA A 74 -26.06 -9.06 29.95
CA ALA A 74 -25.41 -7.93 29.30
C ALA A 74 -24.20 -7.41 30.10
N ASN A 75 -24.32 -7.31 31.43
CA ASN A 75 -23.21 -6.87 32.31
C ASN A 75 -22.05 -7.88 32.40
N VAL A 76 -22.21 -9.11 31.92
CA VAL A 76 -21.11 -10.09 31.81
C VAL A 76 -20.41 -9.97 30.46
N VAL A 77 -21.19 -9.91 29.36
CA VAL A 77 -20.69 -9.91 27.99
C VAL A 77 -20.08 -8.56 27.61
N PHE A 78 -20.77 -7.45 27.91
CA PHE A 78 -20.38 -6.11 27.46
C PHE A 78 -18.98 -5.70 27.97
N PRO A 79 -18.67 -5.71 29.28
CA PRO A 79 -17.34 -5.26 29.74
C PRO A 79 -16.20 -6.15 29.25
N ARG A 80 -16.46 -7.45 29.01
CA ARG A 80 -15.46 -8.38 28.45
C ARG A 80 -15.10 -7.99 27.04
N ALA A 81 -16.08 -7.71 26.19
CA ALA A 81 -15.84 -7.34 24.82
C ALA A 81 -15.00 -6.05 24.73
N LEU A 82 -15.31 -5.04 25.55
CA LEU A 82 -14.51 -3.80 25.58
C LEU A 82 -13.07 -4.06 26.03
N LEU A 83 -12.90 -4.83 27.12
CA LEU A 83 -11.57 -5.18 27.62
C LEU A 83 -10.75 -5.93 26.56
N TYR A 84 -11.34 -6.92 25.89
CA TYR A 84 -10.64 -7.74 24.91
C TYR A 84 -10.26 -6.99 23.64
N VAL A 85 -11.11 -6.05 23.21
CA VAL A 85 -10.75 -5.10 22.15
C VAL A 85 -9.53 -4.27 22.56
N LYS A 86 -9.55 -3.67 23.76
CA LYS A 86 -8.45 -2.81 24.24
C LYS A 86 -7.10 -3.53 24.36
N VAL A 87 -7.10 -4.82 24.71
CA VAL A 87 -5.85 -5.59 24.88
C VAL A 87 -5.38 -6.28 23.61
N SER A 88 -6.22 -6.35 22.58
CA SER A 88 -5.88 -6.96 21.29
C SER A 88 -5.38 -5.92 20.27
N GLU A 89 -5.69 -4.65 20.46
CA GLU A 89 -5.24 -3.56 19.60
C GLU A 89 -3.86 -3.03 20.07
N ASP A 90 -2.92 -2.92 19.13
CA ASP A 90 -1.65 -2.22 19.38
C ASP A 90 -1.86 -0.70 19.53
N SER A 91 -2.99 -0.20 19.04
CA SER A 91 -3.40 1.20 19.16
C SER A 91 -4.05 1.47 20.53
N ALA A 92 -3.78 2.64 21.10
CA ALA A 92 -4.33 3.01 22.40
C ALA A 92 -5.84 3.26 22.31
N THR A 93 -6.63 2.22 22.63
CA THR A 93 -8.10 2.31 22.77
C THR A 93 -8.46 2.63 24.22
N TRP A 94 -9.23 3.69 24.44
CA TRP A 94 -9.60 4.23 25.74
C TRP A 94 -11.10 4.09 26.03
N ASN A 95 -11.49 4.22 27.30
CA ASN A 95 -12.91 4.12 27.67
C ASN A 95 -13.79 5.24 27.08
N VAL A 96 -13.19 6.36 26.65
CA VAL A 96 -13.88 7.44 25.93
C VAL A 96 -14.32 7.01 24.53
N ASP A 97 -13.61 6.07 23.89
CA ASP A 97 -13.91 5.62 22.52
C ASP A 97 -15.19 4.76 22.47
N PHE A 98 -15.66 4.28 23.63
CA PHE A 98 -16.87 3.47 23.74
C PHE A 98 -18.12 4.27 24.15
N LEU A 99 -18.04 5.60 24.27
CA LEU A 99 -19.17 6.44 24.70
C LEU A 99 -20.41 6.23 23.81
N SER A 100 -20.22 6.28 22.48
CA SER A 100 -21.30 6.09 21.51
C SER A 100 -21.95 4.71 21.63
N ILE A 101 -21.15 3.67 21.89
CA ILE A 101 -21.65 2.31 22.06
C ILE A 101 -22.47 2.20 23.35
N VAL A 102 -21.97 2.74 24.48
CA VAL A 102 -22.70 2.71 25.76
C VAL A 102 -24.05 3.40 25.64
N GLU A 103 -24.11 4.56 24.99
CA GLU A 103 -25.36 5.29 24.78
C GLU A 103 -26.45 4.46 24.09
N GLN A 104 -26.05 3.59 23.16
CA GLN A 104 -26.97 2.71 22.43
C GLN A 104 -27.45 1.50 23.25
N VAL A 105 -26.74 1.09 24.31
CA VAL A 105 -27.03 -0.14 25.05
C VAL A 105 -27.23 0.05 26.56
N LYS A 106 -27.17 1.29 27.07
CA LYS A 106 -27.27 1.59 28.51
C LYS A 106 -28.58 1.14 29.16
N GLU A 107 -29.67 1.08 28.40
CA GLU A 107 -30.97 0.57 28.85
C GLU A 107 -30.90 -0.95 29.10
N ASP A 108 -30.34 -1.71 28.16
CA ASP A 108 -30.14 -3.17 28.29
C ASP A 108 -29.13 -3.50 29.41
N LEU A 109 -28.16 -2.62 29.65
CA LEU A 109 -27.23 -2.74 30.76
C LEU A 109 -27.88 -2.39 32.12
N GLY A 110 -29.02 -1.70 32.13
CA GLY A 110 -29.64 -1.16 33.33
C GLY A 110 -28.80 -0.09 34.02
N TRP A 111 -27.99 0.66 33.27
CA TRP A 111 -27.06 1.66 33.83
C TRP A 111 -27.66 3.06 33.98
N GLN A 112 -28.88 3.30 33.48
CA GLN A 112 -29.46 4.64 33.45
C GLN A 112 -29.49 5.33 34.84
N ALA A 113 -29.94 4.62 35.88
CA ALA A 113 -29.99 5.17 37.23
C ALA A 113 -28.58 5.51 37.78
N ASP A 114 -27.60 4.63 37.57
CA ASP A 114 -26.21 4.86 37.98
C ASP A 114 -25.60 6.05 37.22
N ILE A 115 -25.91 6.20 35.93
CA ILE A 115 -25.46 7.32 35.09
C ILE A 115 -26.09 8.64 35.59
N ASP A 116 -27.38 8.66 35.89
CA ASP A 116 -28.10 9.85 36.36
C ASP A 116 -27.61 10.31 37.74
N GLU A 117 -27.32 9.37 38.64
CA GLU A 117 -26.70 9.66 39.94
C GLU A 117 -25.31 10.23 39.77
N LEU A 118 -24.43 9.55 39.03
CA LEU A 118 -23.05 10.01 38.82
C LEU A 118 -22.98 11.34 38.07
N SER A 119 -23.89 11.59 37.13
CA SER A 119 -23.95 12.87 36.41
C SER A 119 -24.22 14.03 37.38
N ARG A 120 -25.10 13.82 38.38
CA ARG A 120 -25.35 14.81 39.45
C ARG A 120 -24.13 14.98 40.36
N ASP A 121 -23.41 13.91 40.67
CA ASP A 121 -22.16 13.97 41.45
C ASP A 121 -21.07 14.76 40.73
N PHE A 122 -20.95 14.61 39.40
CA PHE A 122 -20.00 15.38 38.59
C PHE A 122 -20.40 16.85 38.45
N ALA A 123 -21.69 17.12 38.19
CA ALA A 123 -22.22 18.48 38.08
C ALA A 123 -22.08 19.28 39.38
N SER A 124 -22.24 18.61 40.53
CA SER A 124 -22.04 19.20 41.86
C SER A 124 -20.57 19.28 42.29
N GLY A 125 -19.64 18.68 41.53
CA GLY A 125 -18.22 18.64 41.85
C GLY A 125 -17.83 17.65 42.97
N GLN A 126 -18.76 16.81 43.44
CA GLN A 126 -18.50 15.74 44.42
C GLN A 126 -17.57 14.66 43.87
N LYS A 127 -17.68 14.38 42.57
CA LYS A 127 -16.72 13.54 41.83
C LYS A 127 -15.93 14.36 40.84
N LYS A 128 -14.68 13.95 40.61
CA LYS A 128 -13.78 14.54 39.60
C LYS A 128 -13.16 13.45 38.75
N LEU A 129 -13.02 13.73 37.47
CA LEU A 129 -12.35 12.86 36.50
C LEU A 129 -11.15 13.62 35.95
N ASN A 130 -9.95 13.05 36.08
CA ASN A 130 -8.74 13.64 35.53
C ASN A 130 -8.72 13.41 34.02
N SER A 131 -9.26 14.36 33.25
CA SER A 131 -9.24 14.34 31.78
C SER A 131 -8.72 15.68 31.25
N LYS A 132 -7.93 15.65 30.17
CA LYS A 132 -7.52 16.84 29.41
C LYS A 132 -8.57 17.30 28.40
N THR A 133 -9.55 16.44 28.11
CA THR A 133 -10.62 16.69 27.14
C THR A 133 -11.86 17.24 27.83
N TYR A 134 -12.53 18.20 27.18
CA TYR A 134 -13.80 18.72 27.66
C TYR A 134 -14.89 17.67 27.43
N LEU A 135 -15.45 17.12 28.51
CA LEU A 135 -16.47 16.07 28.50
C LEU A 135 -17.71 16.55 29.24
N SER A 136 -18.90 16.15 28.77
CA SER A 136 -20.14 16.40 29.51
C SER A 136 -20.15 15.62 30.82
N ASP A 137 -20.98 16.02 31.78
CA ASP A 137 -21.07 15.30 33.06
C ASP A 137 -21.63 13.88 32.90
N THR A 138 -22.49 13.66 31.90
CA THR A 138 -22.97 12.33 31.49
C THR A 138 -21.85 11.47 30.90
N ASP A 139 -21.00 12.03 30.03
CA ASP A 139 -19.84 11.31 29.50
C ASP A 139 -18.86 10.92 30.62
N LYS A 140 -18.62 11.84 31.58
CA LYS A 140 -17.79 11.55 32.76
C LYS A 140 -18.39 10.42 33.59
N ALA A 141 -19.72 10.41 33.78
CA ALA A 141 -20.42 9.34 34.49
C ALA A 141 -20.25 7.98 33.80
N ILE A 142 -20.40 7.93 32.48
CA ILE A 142 -20.20 6.71 31.69
C ILE A 142 -18.76 6.23 31.78
N ILE A 143 -17.77 7.11 31.55
CA ILE A 143 -16.35 6.74 31.64
C ILE A 143 -16.00 6.24 33.04
N TYR A 144 -16.55 6.86 34.08
CA TYR A 144 -16.36 6.42 35.46
C TYR A 144 -16.92 5.00 35.70
N LEU A 145 -18.12 4.71 35.18
CA LEU A 145 -18.70 3.36 35.24
C LEU A 145 -17.88 2.34 34.47
N LEU A 146 -17.44 2.68 33.25
CA LEU A 146 -16.57 1.82 32.43
C LEU A 146 -15.29 1.48 33.17
N ASN A 147 -14.58 2.48 33.72
CA ASN A 147 -13.37 2.28 34.52
C ASN A 147 -13.64 1.34 35.71
N LYS A 148 -14.74 1.55 36.44
CA LYS A 148 -15.11 0.71 37.58
C LYS A 148 -15.39 -0.74 37.17
N LYS A 149 -16.10 -0.95 36.05
CA LYS A 149 -16.44 -2.28 35.52
C LYS A 149 -15.20 -2.99 34.99
N GLU A 150 -14.31 -2.28 34.31
CA GLU A 150 -13.04 -2.79 33.80
C GLU A 150 -12.12 -3.24 34.94
N ILE A 151 -11.90 -2.39 35.96
CA ILE A 151 -11.09 -2.75 37.13
C ILE A 151 -11.65 -4.00 37.82
N LYS A 152 -12.97 -4.05 38.02
CA LYS A 152 -13.63 -5.22 38.63
C LYS A 152 -13.45 -6.46 37.76
N LEU A 153 -13.57 -6.34 36.44
CA LEU A 153 -13.38 -7.46 35.53
C LEU A 153 -11.94 -7.97 35.56
N LEU A 154 -10.94 -7.08 35.52
CA LEU A 154 -9.53 -7.44 35.63
C LEU A 154 -9.23 -8.19 36.94
N GLN A 155 -9.84 -7.78 38.05
CA GLN A 155 -9.75 -8.47 39.33
C GLN A 155 -10.38 -9.88 39.28
N ILE A 156 -11.58 -10.00 38.67
CA ILE A 156 -12.26 -11.30 38.49
C ILE A 156 -11.40 -12.25 37.65
N LEU A 157 -10.81 -11.74 36.57
CA LEU A 157 -9.93 -12.49 35.68
C LEU A 157 -8.54 -12.72 36.26
N LYS A 158 -8.21 -12.12 37.42
CA LYS A 158 -6.86 -12.13 38.01
C LYS A 158 -5.78 -11.72 37.00
N HIS A 159 -6.12 -10.78 36.11
CA HIS A 159 -5.27 -10.35 35.00
C HIS A 159 -4.88 -11.46 34.00
N GLN A 160 -5.54 -12.63 34.02
CA GLN A 160 -5.36 -13.68 33.04
C GLN A 160 -6.29 -13.45 31.85
N LEU A 161 -5.71 -13.05 30.72
CA LEU A 161 -6.43 -12.74 29.48
C LEU A 161 -6.18 -13.80 28.39
N ASN A 162 -5.54 -14.90 28.76
CA ASN A 162 -5.23 -15.99 27.85
C ASN A 162 -6.50 -16.73 27.44
N VAL A 163 -6.57 -17.06 26.16
CA VAL A 163 -7.64 -17.84 25.57
C VAL A 163 -7.41 -19.32 25.87
N ASN A 164 -8.45 -20.03 26.31
CA ASN A 164 -8.45 -21.48 26.35
C ASN A 164 -8.89 -22.05 24.99
N PHE A 165 -7.93 -22.32 24.10
CA PHE A 165 -8.23 -22.86 22.77
C PHE A 165 -8.91 -24.24 22.78
N PHE A 166 -8.73 -25.03 23.84
CA PHE A 166 -9.42 -26.31 23.98
C PHE A 166 -10.92 -26.12 24.23
N ASP A 167 -11.28 -25.19 25.13
CA ASP A 167 -12.68 -24.86 25.41
C ASP A 167 -13.35 -24.25 24.17
N LEU A 168 -12.62 -23.42 23.41
CA LEU A 168 -13.10 -22.92 22.13
C LEU A 168 -13.39 -24.03 21.13
N GLU A 169 -12.51 -25.03 20.98
CA GLU A 169 -12.78 -26.13 20.06
C GLU A 169 -14.06 -26.89 20.44
N ILE A 170 -14.29 -27.10 21.75
CA ILE A 170 -15.56 -27.67 22.24
C ILE A 170 -16.74 -26.80 21.81
N ILE A 171 -16.64 -25.47 22.00
CA ILE A 171 -17.70 -24.52 21.65
C ILE A 171 -17.98 -24.57 20.14
N PHE A 172 -16.95 -24.49 19.30
CA PHE A 172 -17.08 -24.55 17.85
C PHE A 172 -17.67 -25.88 17.37
N ARG A 173 -17.24 -27.02 17.92
CA ARG A 173 -17.79 -28.32 17.53
C ARG A 173 -19.22 -28.54 17.97
N ARG A 174 -19.63 -27.97 19.12
CA ARG A 174 -21.00 -28.12 19.64
C ARG A 174 -22.00 -27.15 19.02
N PHE A 175 -21.57 -25.94 18.70
CA PHE A 175 -22.47 -24.85 18.34
C PHE A 175 -22.15 -24.19 16.99
N GLY A 176 -20.97 -24.44 16.42
CA GLY A 176 -20.58 -23.92 15.12
C GLY A 176 -21.29 -24.65 13.99
N SER A 177 -21.95 -23.87 13.12
CA SER A 177 -22.41 -24.40 11.83
C SER A 177 -21.24 -24.49 10.83
N THR A 178 -21.39 -25.27 9.76
CA THR A 178 -20.42 -25.30 8.65
C THR A 178 -20.16 -23.90 8.09
N LYS A 179 -21.21 -23.05 8.00
CA LYS A 179 -21.09 -21.66 7.55
C LYS A 179 -20.27 -20.81 8.54
N ASN A 180 -20.44 -21.03 9.84
CA ASN A 180 -19.70 -20.28 10.86
C ASN A 180 -18.22 -20.65 10.86
N LEU A 181 -17.91 -21.94 10.70
CA LEU A 181 -16.54 -22.44 10.61
C LEU A 181 -15.83 -21.91 9.36
N GLU A 182 -16.53 -21.85 8.23
CA GLU A 182 -16.00 -21.27 6.99
C GLU A 182 -15.72 -19.77 7.13
N ALA A 183 -16.66 -19.01 7.71
CA ALA A 183 -16.46 -17.58 7.97
C ALA A 183 -15.31 -17.33 8.97
N PHE A 184 -15.25 -18.11 10.06
CA PHE A 184 -14.14 -18.05 11.01
C PHE A 184 -12.80 -18.36 10.35
N ARG A 185 -12.75 -19.37 9.47
CA ARG A 185 -11.56 -19.71 8.70
C ARG A 185 -11.13 -18.53 7.83
N GLN A 186 -12.04 -17.96 7.06
CA GLN A 186 -11.73 -16.83 6.17
C GLN A 186 -11.16 -15.63 6.93
N ASP A 187 -11.75 -15.30 8.09
CA ASP A 187 -11.23 -14.23 8.96
C ASP A 187 -9.86 -14.60 9.57
N SER A 188 -9.55 -15.89 9.72
CA SER A 188 -8.30 -16.40 10.31
C SER A 188 -7.15 -16.58 9.33
N VAL A 189 -7.41 -16.61 8.01
CA VAL A 189 -6.36 -16.76 6.97
C VAL A 189 -5.32 -15.64 7.09
N GLN A 190 -5.73 -14.43 7.46
CA GLN A 190 -4.80 -13.30 7.66
C GLN A 190 -3.92 -13.46 8.92
N LEU A 191 -4.27 -14.39 9.82
CA LEU A 191 -3.60 -14.65 11.09
C LEU A 191 -2.69 -15.89 11.05
N GLU A 192 -2.50 -16.49 9.88
CA GLU A 192 -1.63 -17.67 9.65
C GLU A 192 -0.19 -17.49 10.16
N ASN A 193 0.26 -16.24 10.34
CA ASN A 193 1.57 -15.88 10.90
C ASN A 193 1.57 -15.57 12.41
N SER A 194 0.47 -15.80 13.13
CA SER A 194 0.46 -15.60 14.58
C SER A 194 1.35 -16.65 15.26
N ALA A 195 2.26 -16.21 16.14
CA ALA A 195 3.24 -17.07 16.81
C ALA A 195 2.65 -18.12 17.77
N SER A 196 1.32 -18.28 17.83
CA SER A 196 0.62 -19.17 18.75
C SER A 196 0.35 -20.54 18.12
N ARG A 197 1.13 -21.54 18.51
CA ARG A 197 0.95 -22.95 18.11
C ARG A 197 -0.46 -23.47 18.39
N ASP A 198 -1.03 -23.08 19.52
CA ASP A 198 -2.34 -23.56 19.97
C ASP A 198 -3.49 -22.99 19.13
N PHE A 199 -3.34 -21.78 18.59
CA PHE A 199 -4.31 -21.21 17.66
C PHE A 199 -4.30 -21.95 16.32
N ASN A 200 -3.12 -22.20 15.77
CA ASN A 200 -2.98 -22.95 14.52
C ASN A 200 -3.53 -24.37 14.66
N ASP A 201 -3.32 -25.01 15.81
CA ASP A 201 -3.94 -26.29 16.15
C ASP A 201 -5.46 -26.20 16.14
N LEU A 202 -6.05 -25.20 16.81
CA LEU A 202 -7.51 -24.99 16.83
C LEU A 202 -8.07 -24.89 15.39
N VAL A 203 -7.52 -23.96 14.59
CA VAL A 203 -8.00 -23.74 13.21
C VAL A 203 -7.82 -24.99 12.36
N GLY A 204 -6.67 -25.65 12.48
CA GLY A 204 -6.35 -26.88 11.77
C GLY A 204 -7.34 -28.01 12.06
N PHE A 205 -7.63 -28.28 13.33
CA PHE A 205 -8.56 -29.36 13.71
C PHE A 205 -10.03 -29.03 13.41
N LEU A 206 -10.43 -27.76 13.46
CA LEU A 206 -11.77 -27.33 13.05
C LEU A 206 -11.98 -27.44 11.54
N THR A 207 -10.92 -27.32 10.74
CA THR A 207 -10.96 -27.38 9.27
C THR A 207 -10.56 -28.74 8.70
N LEU A 208 -10.22 -29.72 9.54
CA LEU A 208 -9.82 -31.07 9.16
C LEU A 208 -10.82 -31.76 8.18
N PRO A 209 -12.16 -31.68 8.36
CA PRO A 209 -13.08 -32.23 7.37
C PRO A 209 -12.93 -31.62 5.97
N GLY A 210 -12.70 -30.31 5.89
CA GLY A 210 -12.45 -29.61 4.63
C GLY A 210 -11.14 -30.03 3.98
N LEU A 211 -10.10 -30.22 4.78
CA LEU A 211 -8.82 -30.76 4.32
C LEU A 211 -8.98 -32.17 3.75
N ILE A 212 -9.68 -33.08 4.44
CA ILE A 212 -9.94 -34.44 3.99
C ILE A 212 -10.65 -34.44 2.63
N GLN A 213 -11.67 -33.59 2.48
CA GLN A 213 -12.38 -33.45 1.22
C GLN A 213 -11.47 -32.91 0.11
N LYS A 214 -10.62 -31.92 0.41
CA LYS A 214 -9.63 -31.40 -0.54
C LYS A 214 -8.59 -32.43 -0.94
N MET A 215 -8.17 -33.31 -0.02
CA MET A 215 -7.30 -34.44 -0.36
C MET A 215 -7.95 -35.40 -1.35
N LYS A 216 -9.25 -35.71 -1.17
CA LYS A 216 -10.01 -36.54 -2.13
C LYS A 216 -10.12 -35.87 -3.50
N GLU A 217 -10.40 -34.56 -3.53
CA GLU A 217 -10.47 -33.78 -4.78
C GLU A 217 -9.10 -33.70 -5.48
N ALA A 218 -8.03 -33.45 -4.72
CA ALA A 218 -6.67 -33.44 -5.23
C ALA A 218 -6.27 -34.80 -5.79
N ALA A 219 -6.62 -35.91 -5.13
CA ALA A 219 -6.35 -37.25 -5.65
C ALA A 219 -7.00 -37.51 -7.02
N VAL A 220 -8.22 -37.01 -7.24
CA VAL A 220 -8.90 -37.10 -8.55
C VAL A 220 -8.18 -36.26 -9.59
N LEU A 221 -7.75 -35.05 -9.25
CA LEU A 221 -6.97 -34.19 -10.15
C LEU A 221 -5.62 -34.84 -10.50
N PHE A 222 -4.91 -35.38 -9.52
CA PHE A 222 -3.64 -36.06 -9.72
C PHE A 222 -3.77 -37.26 -10.68
N ALA A 223 -4.80 -38.09 -10.49
CA ALA A 223 -5.08 -39.19 -11.42
C ALA A 223 -5.36 -38.71 -12.86
N ARG A 224 -6.02 -37.56 -13.06
CA ARG A 224 -6.25 -37.00 -14.40
C ARG A 224 -4.97 -36.60 -15.12
N PHE A 225 -3.91 -36.30 -14.36
CA PHE A 225 -2.58 -36.00 -14.88
C PHE A 225 -1.64 -37.21 -14.80
N GLU A 226 -2.19 -38.43 -14.60
CA GLU A 226 -1.44 -39.69 -14.53
C GLU A 226 -0.42 -39.76 -13.37
N TYR A 227 -0.59 -38.93 -12.34
CA TYR A 227 0.21 -38.99 -11.12
C TYR A 227 -0.30 -40.06 -10.15
N GLU A 228 0.62 -40.64 -9.37
CA GLU A 228 0.26 -41.52 -8.26
C GLU A 228 -0.59 -40.74 -7.25
N ASN A 229 -1.79 -41.26 -6.95
CA ASN A 229 -2.75 -40.63 -6.04
C ASN A 229 -3.13 -41.51 -4.84
N SER A 230 -2.53 -42.71 -4.76
CA SER A 230 -2.80 -43.73 -3.75
C SER A 230 -2.59 -43.18 -2.33
N THR A 231 -1.51 -42.42 -2.13
CA THR A 231 -1.13 -41.76 -0.86
C THR A 231 -2.18 -40.75 -0.38
N PHE A 232 -2.73 -39.92 -1.28
CA PHE A 232 -3.78 -38.99 -0.90
C PHE A 232 -5.06 -39.70 -0.49
N LEU A 233 -5.45 -40.75 -1.21
CA LEU A 233 -6.66 -41.51 -0.90
C LEU A 233 -6.53 -42.28 0.42
N SER A 234 -5.39 -42.94 0.65
CA SER A 234 -5.13 -43.70 1.87
C SER A 234 -5.06 -42.80 3.10
N LEU A 235 -4.38 -41.64 2.98
CA LEU A 235 -4.31 -40.65 4.05
C LEU A 235 -5.68 -40.03 4.32
N ALA A 236 -6.42 -39.60 3.29
CA ALA A 236 -7.76 -39.04 3.46
C ALA A 236 -8.70 -40.01 4.18
N LYS A 237 -8.65 -41.31 3.82
CA LYS A 237 -9.45 -42.36 4.49
C LYS A 237 -9.04 -42.56 5.96
N THR A 238 -7.73 -42.52 6.24
CA THR A 238 -7.21 -42.64 7.61
C THR A 238 -7.65 -41.46 8.47
N LEU A 239 -7.49 -40.25 7.95
CA LEU A 239 -7.88 -39.02 8.62
C LEU A 239 -9.39 -38.92 8.82
N GLU A 240 -10.20 -39.41 7.88
CA GLU A 240 -11.66 -39.49 8.02
C GLU A 240 -12.08 -40.39 9.19
N GLY A 241 -11.43 -41.54 9.38
CA GLY A 241 -11.68 -42.38 10.55
C GLY A 241 -11.28 -41.70 11.87
N GLN A 242 -10.15 -40.99 11.89
CA GLN A 242 -9.68 -40.26 13.07
C GLN A 242 -10.51 -39.01 13.38
N GLU A 243 -11.00 -38.31 12.36
CA GLU A 243 -11.93 -37.19 12.50
C GLU A 243 -13.23 -37.66 13.12
N GLN A 244 -13.78 -38.80 12.69
CA GLN A 244 -14.99 -39.36 13.27
C GLN A 244 -14.80 -39.73 14.75
N GLU A 245 -13.64 -40.31 15.09
CA GLU A 245 -13.26 -40.61 16.47
C GLU A 245 -13.18 -39.32 17.32
N LEU A 246 -12.54 -38.27 16.77
CA LEU A 246 -12.38 -36.97 17.40
C LEU A 246 -13.73 -36.29 17.64
N SER A 247 -14.57 -36.24 16.60
CA SER A 247 -15.91 -35.66 16.66
C SER A 247 -16.81 -36.39 17.67
N LYS A 248 -16.69 -37.72 17.77
CA LYS A 248 -17.37 -38.49 18.82
C LYS A 248 -16.87 -38.13 20.22
N ALA A 249 -15.56 -37.98 20.42
CA ALA A 249 -14.99 -37.62 21.73
C ALA A 249 -15.41 -36.21 22.18
N PHE A 250 -15.52 -35.25 21.26
CA PHE A 250 -15.99 -33.90 21.57
C PHE A 250 -17.50 -33.80 21.83
N ALA A 251 -18.29 -34.72 21.28
CA ALA A 251 -19.74 -34.80 21.51
C ALA A 251 -20.11 -35.30 22.92
N GLU A 252 -19.18 -35.93 23.65
CA GLU A 252 -19.38 -36.35 25.04
C GLU A 252 -19.66 -35.13 25.94
N LEU A 253 -20.58 -35.28 26.91
CA LEU A 253 -20.96 -34.19 27.83
C LEU A 253 -19.74 -33.62 28.58
N ALA A 254 -18.83 -34.50 28.99
CA ALA A 254 -17.54 -34.17 29.59
C ALA A 254 -16.43 -34.76 28.70
N PRO A 255 -15.90 -34.00 27.73
CA PRO A 255 -14.90 -34.49 26.79
C PRO A 255 -13.63 -34.99 27.50
N ASN A 256 -13.18 -36.20 27.16
CA ASN A 256 -11.94 -36.74 27.69
C ASN A 256 -10.72 -36.10 27.00
N LEU A 257 -10.10 -35.13 27.68
CA LEU A 257 -8.92 -34.40 27.19
C LEU A 257 -7.76 -35.33 26.79
N GLY A 258 -7.51 -36.40 27.56
CA GLY A 258 -6.43 -37.36 27.27
C GLY A 258 -6.65 -38.08 25.95
N LYS A 259 -7.87 -38.59 25.73
CA LYS A 259 -8.26 -39.25 24.47
C LYS A 259 -8.21 -38.29 23.29
N ILE A 260 -8.72 -37.07 23.45
CA ILE A 260 -8.69 -36.05 22.38
C ILE A 260 -7.25 -35.72 21.98
N ASN A 261 -6.37 -35.49 22.96
CA ASN A 261 -4.97 -35.19 22.69
C ASN A 261 -4.24 -36.37 22.02
N GLU A 262 -4.57 -37.60 22.39
CA GLU A 262 -4.03 -38.79 21.74
C GLU A 262 -4.45 -38.87 20.26
N VAL A 263 -5.74 -38.69 19.96
CA VAL A 263 -6.25 -38.70 18.58
C VAL A 263 -5.62 -37.56 17.75
N LYS A 264 -5.56 -36.35 18.31
CA LYS A 264 -4.90 -35.20 17.67
C LYS A 264 -3.44 -35.48 17.36
N LYS A 265 -2.71 -36.10 18.29
CA LYS A 265 -1.33 -36.50 18.08
C LYS A 265 -1.21 -37.49 16.92
N ARG A 266 -2.04 -38.55 16.90
CA ARG A 266 -2.04 -39.52 15.78
C ARG A 266 -2.34 -38.86 14.43
N ILE A 267 -3.25 -37.89 14.38
CA ILE A 267 -3.55 -37.13 13.16
C ILE A 267 -2.32 -36.35 12.69
N LYS A 268 -1.63 -35.66 13.61
CA LYS A 268 -0.41 -34.91 13.28
C LYS A 268 0.72 -35.82 12.82
N ASP A 269 0.94 -36.92 13.53
CA ASP A 269 1.99 -37.90 13.19
C ASP A 269 1.74 -38.49 11.79
N ASN A 270 0.49 -38.88 11.49
CA ASN A 270 0.09 -39.36 10.16
C ASN A 270 0.25 -38.31 9.06
N LEU A 271 -0.19 -37.07 9.33
CA LEU A 271 -0.02 -35.96 8.39
C LEU A 271 1.46 -35.71 8.12
N GLN A 272 2.29 -35.67 9.15
CA GLN A 272 3.72 -35.41 9.00
C GLN A 272 4.41 -36.52 8.20
N GLU A 273 4.24 -37.79 8.58
CA GLU A 273 4.89 -38.93 7.93
C GLU A 273 4.50 -39.04 6.45
N GLN A 274 3.19 -39.00 6.15
CA GLN A 274 2.70 -39.18 4.79
C GLN A 274 2.99 -37.97 3.91
N MET A 275 3.06 -36.77 4.48
CA MET A 275 3.39 -35.57 3.72
C MET A 275 4.88 -35.45 3.43
N GLU A 276 5.78 -35.90 4.32
CA GLU A 276 7.22 -36.00 4.03
C GLU A 276 7.48 -36.94 2.84
N GLN A 277 6.79 -38.09 2.81
CA GLN A 277 6.83 -39.02 1.67
C GLN A 277 6.29 -38.38 0.38
N LEU A 278 5.22 -37.60 0.50
CA LEU A 278 4.62 -36.89 -0.62
C LEU A 278 5.53 -35.78 -1.17
N VAL A 279 6.19 -34.99 -0.32
CA VAL A 279 7.15 -33.98 -0.79
C VAL A 279 8.31 -34.62 -1.52
N ALA A 280 8.81 -35.76 -1.03
CA ALA A 280 9.84 -36.50 -1.73
C ALA A 280 9.39 -36.93 -3.14
N SER A 281 8.15 -37.40 -3.29
CA SER A 281 7.61 -37.81 -4.60
C SER A 281 7.28 -36.63 -5.52
N LEU A 282 6.87 -35.48 -4.97
CA LEU A 282 6.55 -34.26 -5.73
C LEU A 282 7.78 -33.44 -6.13
N SER A 283 8.90 -33.58 -5.41
CA SER A 283 10.09 -32.70 -5.50
C SER A 283 10.68 -32.53 -6.91
N ASN A 284 10.42 -33.48 -7.80
CA ASN A 284 10.94 -33.48 -9.17
C ASN A 284 9.93 -33.01 -10.23
N ASP A 285 8.66 -32.78 -9.87
CA ASP A 285 7.60 -32.36 -10.80
C ASP A 285 6.93 -31.04 -10.37
N ILE A 286 7.17 -29.99 -11.16
CA ILE A 286 6.67 -28.63 -10.89
C ILE A 286 5.16 -28.52 -11.05
N GLN A 287 4.55 -29.27 -11.97
CA GLN A 287 3.10 -29.28 -12.16
C GLN A 287 2.42 -29.97 -10.98
N ALA A 288 2.98 -31.08 -10.50
CA ALA A 288 2.51 -31.76 -9.29
C ALA A 288 2.64 -30.84 -8.05
N MET A 289 3.75 -30.12 -7.89
CA MET A 289 3.93 -29.13 -6.81
C MET A 289 2.91 -27.97 -6.91
N ARG A 290 2.59 -27.47 -8.11
CA ARG A 290 1.58 -26.42 -8.30
C ARG A 290 0.17 -26.91 -7.96
N LEU A 291 -0.18 -28.13 -8.38
CA LEU A 291 -1.46 -28.75 -8.03
C LEU A 291 -1.58 -28.93 -6.51
N PHE A 292 -0.49 -29.37 -5.86
CA PHE A 292 -0.43 -29.46 -4.40
C PHE A 292 -0.64 -28.09 -3.74
N SER A 293 0.18 -27.10 -4.08
CA SER A 293 0.12 -25.76 -3.50
C SER A 293 -1.28 -25.15 -3.68
N HIS A 294 -1.87 -25.28 -4.87
CA HIS A 294 -3.23 -24.81 -5.13
C HIS A 294 -4.30 -25.51 -4.28
N ALA A 295 -4.20 -26.83 -4.10
CA ALA A 295 -5.17 -27.60 -3.35
C ALA A 295 -5.11 -27.35 -1.83
N PHE A 296 -3.92 -27.08 -1.30
CA PHE A 296 -3.66 -27.12 0.15
C PHE A 296 -3.19 -25.80 0.76
N ALA A 297 -2.90 -24.75 -0.01
CA ALA A 297 -2.47 -23.46 0.52
C ALA A 297 -3.43 -22.90 1.60
N SER A 298 -4.75 -23.00 1.37
CA SER A 298 -5.77 -22.53 2.32
C SER A 298 -5.97 -23.42 3.56
N HIS A 299 -5.16 -24.47 3.72
CA HIS A 299 -5.21 -25.42 4.83
C HIS A 299 -3.83 -25.62 5.48
N ASN A 300 -2.93 -24.64 5.32
CA ASN A 300 -1.55 -24.72 5.78
C ASN A 300 -1.40 -24.87 7.31
N PHE A 301 -2.42 -24.53 8.11
CA PHE A 301 -2.38 -24.56 9.58
C PHE A 301 -1.88 -25.88 10.20
N LEU A 302 -2.21 -27.03 9.60
CA LEU A 302 -1.79 -28.35 10.11
C LEU A 302 -0.41 -28.80 9.63
N PHE A 303 0.13 -28.19 8.57
CA PHE A 303 1.40 -28.56 7.97
C PHE A 303 2.11 -27.33 7.36
N PRO A 304 2.34 -26.25 8.15
CA PRO A 304 2.80 -24.98 7.62
C PRO A 304 4.20 -25.09 7.01
N ASN A 305 5.08 -25.87 7.65
CA ASN A 305 6.43 -26.15 7.16
C ASN A 305 6.42 -26.80 5.78
N LEU A 306 5.44 -27.67 5.50
CA LEU A 306 5.36 -28.40 4.26
C LEU A 306 4.91 -27.51 3.09
N VAL A 307 3.84 -26.72 3.32
CA VAL A 307 3.39 -25.74 2.32
C VAL A 307 4.51 -24.76 2.03
N GLN A 308 5.20 -24.27 3.06
CA GLN A 308 6.34 -23.38 2.91
C GLN A 308 7.49 -24.04 2.14
N GLN A 309 7.85 -25.29 2.45
CA GLN A 309 8.88 -26.04 1.72
C GLN A 309 8.53 -26.20 0.23
N ILE A 310 7.29 -26.57 -0.09
CA ILE A 310 6.83 -26.68 -1.48
C ILE A 310 6.81 -25.32 -2.17
N GLU A 311 6.35 -24.27 -1.50
CA GLU A 311 6.40 -22.91 -2.04
C GLU A 311 7.82 -22.43 -2.31
N ASP A 312 8.76 -22.74 -1.41
CA ASP A 312 10.17 -22.36 -1.55
C ASP A 312 10.85 -23.18 -2.65
N GLN A 313 10.53 -24.48 -2.77
CA GLN A 313 10.94 -25.30 -3.90
C GLN A 313 10.32 -24.79 -5.21
N LEU A 314 9.05 -24.41 -5.23
CA LEU A 314 8.40 -23.78 -6.38
C LEU A 314 9.06 -22.46 -6.73
N LYS A 315 9.41 -21.61 -5.76
CA LYS A 315 10.15 -20.36 -5.99
C LYS A 315 11.53 -20.65 -6.55
N LEU A 316 12.26 -21.61 -6.00
CA LEU A 316 13.58 -22.03 -6.46
C LEU A 316 13.50 -22.59 -7.88
N LYS A 317 12.62 -23.55 -8.14
CA LYS A 317 12.37 -24.14 -9.46
C LYS A 317 11.87 -23.11 -10.45
N ASN A 318 11.01 -22.17 -10.05
CA ASN A 318 10.60 -21.06 -10.90
C ASN A 318 11.76 -20.08 -11.17
N ARG A 319 12.72 -19.90 -10.25
CA ARG A 319 13.95 -19.14 -10.49
C ARG A 319 14.90 -19.90 -11.42
N GLU A 320 15.08 -21.21 -11.24
CA GLU A 320 15.84 -22.10 -12.12
C GLU A 320 15.24 -22.10 -13.53
N ILE A 321 13.91 -22.28 -13.63
CA ILE A 321 13.12 -22.08 -14.84
C ILE A 321 13.42 -20.70 -15.39
N LYS A 322 13.21 -19.60 -14.66
CA LYS A 322 13.46 -18.24 -15.16
C LYS A 322 14.91 -17.98 -15.57
N ALA A 323 15.88 -18.71 -15.00
CA ALA A 323 17.29 -18.64 -15.37
C ALA A 323 17.62 -19.48 -16.61
N LEU A 324 16.91 -20.60 -16.85
CA LEU A 324 17.05 -21.50 -18.00
C LEU A 324 16.12 -21.17 -19.18
N PHE A 325 14.95 -20.58 -18.91
CA PHE A 325 13.85 -20.33 -19.83
C PHE A 325 14.16 -19.29 -20.93
N PRO A 326 14.88 -18.18 -20.68
CA PRO A 326 14.94 -17.09 -21.66
C PRO A 326 15.86 -17.39 -22.84
N GLU A 327 16.93 -18.16 -22.66
CA GLU A 327 17.99 -18.25 -23.68
C GLU A 327 18.05 -19.62 -24.37
N ASN A 328 17.74 -20.71 -23.65
CA ASN A 328 17.87 -22.06 -24.20
C ASN A 328 16.58 -22.63 -24.79
N ILE A 329 15.38 -22.31 -24.26
CA ILE A 329 14.10 -22.80 -24.84
C ILE A 329 13.63 -21.89 -25.97
N ALA A 330 13.80 -20.56 -25.87
CA ALA A 330 13.61 -19.72 -27.05
C ALA A 330 14.53 -20.24 -28.16
N LYS A 331 15.81 -20.49 -27.89
CA LYS A 331 16.72 -21.12 -28.87
C LYS A 331 16.31 -22.53 -29.28
N LEU A 332 15.82 -23.42 -28.39
CA LEU A 332 15.40 -24.78 -28.76
C LEU A 332 14.10 -24.80 -29.58
N CYS A 333 13.10 -24.00 -29.19
CA CYS A 333 11.88 -23.80 -29.97
C CYS A 333 12.22 -23.13 -31.29
N LEU A 334 13.10 -22.12 -31.31
CA LEU A 334 13.61 -21.47 -32.52
C LEU A 334 14.41 -22.43 -33.39
N ASP A 335 15.20 -23.34 -32.83
CA ASP A 335 16.00 -24.34 -33.56
C ASP A 335 15.09 -25.46 -34.11
N ILE A 336 14.07 -25.90 -33.35
CA ILE A 336 13.03 -26.85 -33.81
C ILE A 336 12.17 -26.18 -34.91
N PHE A 337 11.74 -24.93 -34.71
CA PHE A 337 11.00 -24.17 -35.72
C PHE A 337 11.85 -23.83 -36.94
N LYS A 338 13.16 -23.60 -36.77
CA LYS A 338 14.10 -23.39 -37.87
C LYS A 338 14.31 -24.66 -38.67
N VAL A 339 14.44 -25.82 -38.03
CA VAL A 339 14.50 -27.12 -38.71
C VAL A 339 13.18 -27.40 -39.44
N GLU A 340 12.02 -27.17 -38.82
CA GLU A 340 10.72 -27.32 -39.50
C GLU A 340 10.54 -26.31 -40.65
N CYS A 341 10.93 -25.04 -40.47
CA CYS A 341 10.85 -24.02 -41.52
C CYS A 341 11.84 -24.29 -42.67
N GLU A 342 13.08 -24.70 -42.39
CA GLU A 342 14.09 -25.06 -43.40
C GLU A 342 13.69 -26.34 -44.16
N LEU A 343 13.10 -27.33 -43.49
CA LEU A 343 12.51 -28.51 -44.13
C LEU A 343 11.31 -28.15 -45.01
N TRP A 344 10.50 -27.16 -44.62
CA TRP A 344 9.38 -26.66 -45.41
C TRP A 344 9.82 -25.77 -46.58
N GLU A 345 10.84 -24.94 -46.41
CA GLU A 345 11.40 -24.04 -47.44
C GLU A 345 12.17 -24.84 -48.51
N SER A 346 12.89 -25.89 -48.11
CA SER A 346 13.48 -26.86 -49.02
C SER A 346 12.44 -27.74 -49.73
N SER A 347 11.28 -28.00 -49.11
CA SER A 347 10.14 -28.66 -49.76
C SER A 347 9.39 -27.74 -50.74
N LEU A 348 9.33 -26.45 -50.45
CA LEU A 348 8.74 -25.39 -51.29
C LEU A 348 9.60 -25.04 -52.51
N ASN A 349 10.92 -25.02 -52.36
CA ASN A 349 11.84 -24.71 -53.45
C ASN A 349 12.07 -25.90 -54.40
N ASN A 350 11.78 -27.14 -53.97
CA ASN A 350 12.05 -28.33 -54.80
C ASN A 350 10.88 -28.87 -55.60
N GLN A 351 9.63 -28.50 -55.38
CA GLN A 351 8.54 -28.98 -56.24
C GLN A 351 7.42 -27.96 -56.45
N ASN A 352 6.94 -27.96 -57.68
CA ASN A 352 5.81 -27.23 -58.26
C ASN A 352 4.46 -27.64 -57.61
N ILE A 353 4.38 -27.62 -56.28
CA ILE A 353 3.23 -28.08 -55.51
C ILE A 353 2.42 -26.86 -55.11
N LYS A 354 1.22 -26.75 -55.70
CA LYS A 354 0.14 -25.92 -55.15
C LYS A 354 -0.02 -26.32 -53.68
N LEU A 355 0.28 -25.39 -52.76
CA LEU A 355 0.05 -25.59 -51.33
C LEU A 355 -1.38 -26.09 -51.13
N GLU A 356 -1.54 -27.37 -50.80
CA GLU A 356 -2.85 -27.93 -50.48
C GLU A 356 -3.44 -27.13 -49.31
N GLU A 357 -4.74 -26.83 -49.41
CA GLU A 357 -5.50 -26.01 -48.45
C GLU A 357 -5.28 -26.42 -46.98
N LYS A 358 -5.06 -27.71 -46.75
CA LYS A 358 -4.77 -28.33 -45.45
C LYS A 358 -3.49 -27.83 -44.78
N ASN A 359 -2.45 -27.49 -45.55
CA ASN A 359 -1.18 -26.98 -45.03
C ASN A 359 -1.27 -25.47 -44.71
N LYS A 360 -2.10 -24.71 -45.44
CA LYS A 360 -2.42 -23.31 -45.10
C LYS A 360 -3.19 -23.21 -43.78
N ILE A 361 -4.12 -24.15 -43.55
CA ILE A 361 -4.91 -24.22 -42.30
C ILE A 361 -4.00 -24.49 -41.10
N LYS A 362 -3.09 -25.47 -41.18
CA LYS A 362 -2.15 -25.77 -40.08
C LYS A 362 -1.21 -24.61 -39.75
N LEU A 363 -0.69 -23.91 -40.76
CA LEU A 363 0.16 -22.73 -40.55
C LEU A 363 -0.63 -21.59 -39.88
N LYS A 364 -1.88 -21.38 -40.30
CA LYS A 364 -2.76 -20.38 -39.70
C LYS A 364 -3.05 -20.71 -38.22
N ASP A 365 -3.35 -21.96 -37.91
CA ASP A 365 -3.59 -22.42 -36.54
C ASP A 365 -2.35 -22.25 -35.66
N LEU A 366 -1.17 -22.57 -36.19
CA LEU A 366 0.11 -22.38 -35.50
C LEU A 366 0.39 -20.90 -35.21
N LEU A 367 0.23 -20.02 -36.22
CA LEU A 367 0.42 -18.58 -36.05
C LEU A 367 -0.57 -18.00 -35.03
N GLN A 368 -1.80 -18.52 -34.98
CA GLN A 368 -2.81 -18.13 -33.99
C GLN A 368 -2.44 -18.59 -32.57
N GLN A 369 -1.90 -19.81 -32.40
CA GLN A 369 -1.43 -20.28 -31.10
C GLN A 369 -0.21 -19.49 -30.61
N LEU A 370 0.75 -19.21 -31.50
CA LEU A 370 1.90 -18.36 -31.19
C LEU A 370 1.47 -16.95 -30.81
N GLU A 371 0.45 -16.41 -31.46
CA GLU A 371 -0.12 -15.11 -31.11
C GLU A 371 -0.66 -15.10 -29.67
N LEU A 372 -1.49 -16.08 -29.31
CA LEU A 372 -2.04 -16.20 -27.95
C LEU A 372 -0.95 -16.32 -26.89
N LEU A 373 0.11 -17.08 -27.18
CA LEU A 373 1.27 -17.21 -26.29
C LEU A 373 2.03 -15.90 -26.15
N LEU A 374 2.28 -15.18 -27.24
CA LEU A 374 2.97 -13.89 -27.23
C LEU A 374 2.14 -12.82 -26.51
N ASP A 375 0.81 -12.85 -26.62
CA ASP A 375 -0.07 -11.89 -25.96
C ASP A 375 0.02 -11.92 -24.44
N GLY A 376 0.20 -13.10 -23.86
CA GLY A 376 0.43 -13.28 -22.42
C GLY A 376 1.90 -13.25 -21.98
N SER A 377 2.84 -13.11 -22.92
CA SER A 377 4.27 -13.20 -22.64
C SER A 377 4.87 -11.89 -22.09
N PRO A 378 5.98 -11.98 -21.33
CA PRO A 378 6.78 -10.81 -20.94
C PRO A 378 7.24 -9.97 -22.13
N LEU A 379 7.39 -8.66 -21.92
CA LEU A 379 7.89 -7.72 -22.93
C LEU A 379 9.22 -8.16 -23.55
N LYS A 380 10.17 -8.61 -22.72
CA LYS A 380 11.46 -9.15 -23.19
C LYS A 380 11.31 -10.27 -24.20
N THR A 381 10.38 -11.19 -23.95
CA THR A 381 10.12 -12.32 -24.84
C THR A 381 9.54 -11.84 -26.17
N ARG A 382 8.62 -10.88 -26.13
CA ARG A 382 7.98 -10.32 -27.33
C ARG A 382 8.99 -9.55 -28.20
N TYR A 383 9.84 -8.73 -27.61
CA TYR A 383 10.89 -8.01 -28.35
C TYR A 383 11.97 -8.95 -28.92
N SER A 384 12.40 -9.97 -28.15
CA SER A 384 13.32 -11.00 -28.66
C SER A 384 12.71 -11.77 -29.83
N PHE A 385 11.42 -12.13 -29.76
CA PHE A 385 10.70 -12.76 -30.85
C PHE A 385 10.67 -11.87 -32.10
N LEU A 386 10.25 -10.61 -31.96
CA LEU A 386 10.18 -9.66 -33.08
C LEU A 386 11.52 -9.50 -33.78
N LYS A 387 12.60 -9.27 -33.02
CA LYS A 387 13.97 -9.08 -33.54
C LYS A 387 14.51 -10.33 -34.23
N TYR A 388 14.23 -11.50 -33.68
CA TYR A 388 14.71 -12.75 -34.27
C TYR A 388 13.97 -13.06 -35.57
N PHE A 389 12.65 -12.84 -35.61
CA PHE A 389 11.81 -13.25 -36.73
C PHE A 389 11.63 -12.20 -37.82
N GLU A 390 12.13 -10.97 -37.65
CA GLU A 390 12.00 -9.87 -38.63
C GLU A 390 12.46 -10.23 -40.06
N LYS A 391 13.36 -11.20 -40.20
CA LYS A 391 13.92 -11.65 -41.47
C LYS A 391 13.08 -12.72 -42.18
N PHE A 392 12.04 -13.26 -41.53
CA PHE A 392 11.25 -14.39 -42.01
C PHE A 392 9.88 -13.91 -42.49
N SER A 393 9.68 -13.88 -43.80
CA SER A 393 8.48 -13.33 -44.44
C SER A 393 7.18 -14.00 -43.97
N VAL A 394 7.22 -15.30 -43.66
CA VAL A 394 6.07 -16.09 -43.17
C VAL A 394 5.47 -15.56 -41.87
N PHE A 395 6.27 -14.91 -41.01
CA PHE A 395 5.80 -14.33 -39.75
C PHE A 395 5.38 -12.87 -39.90
N SER A 396 5.51 -12.25 -41.07
CA SER A 396 5.19 -10.83 -41.28
C SER A 396 3.82 -10.41 -40.74
N PRO A 397 2.72 -11.17 -40.91
CA PRO A 397 1.42 -10.79 -40.35
C PRO A 397 1.43 -10.74 -38.82
N LEU A 398 2.07 -11.71 -38.17
CA LEU A 398 2.20 -11.80 -36.72
C LEU A 398 3.11 -10.69 -36.17
N LEU A 399 4.25 -10.44 -36.85
CA LEU A 399 5.18 -9.37 -36.53
C LEU A 399 4.53 -8.00 -36.65
N MET A 400 3.77 -7.74 -37.73
CA MET A 400 3.05 -6.49 -37.93
C MET A 400 2.02 -6.27 -36.82
N LYS A 401 1.29 -7.31 -36.42
CA LYS A 401 0.30 -7.24 -35.34
C LYS A 401 0.96 -6.97 -33.99
N GLN A 402 1.99 -7.74 -33.62
CA GLN A 402 2.70 -7.57 -32.36
C GLN A 402 3.43 -6.22 -32.30
N ASN A 403 4.04 -5.76 -33.40
CA ASN A 403 4.56 -4.40 -33.51
C ASN A 403 3.46 -3.35 -33.35
N GLY A 404 2.29 -3.56 -33.96
CA GLY A 404 1.14 -2.68 -33.80
C GLY A 404 0.69 -2.56 -32.34
N LEU A 405 0.58 -3.68 -31.61
CA LEU A 405 0.23 -3.71 -30.20
C LEU A 405 1.27 -2.99 -29.33
N LEU A 406 2.56 -3.21 -29.58
CA LEU A 406 3.64 -2.51 -28.86
C LEU A 406 3.69 -1.01 -29.21
N GLN A 407 3.35 -0.63 -30.44
CA GLN A 407 3.29 0.77 -30.88
C GLN A 407 2.08 1.53 -30.32
N LEU A 408 0.99 0.82 -30.02
CA LEU A 408 -0.19 1.38 -29.34
C LEU A 408 0.07 1.64 -27.85
N ASN A 409 1.12 1.04 -27.28
CA ASN A 409 1.50 1.30 -25.90
C ASN A 409 2.05 2.75 -25.76
N PRO A 410 1.56 3.53 -24.78
CA PRO A 410 1.98 4.91 -24.59
C PRO A 410 3.44 5.06 -24.16
N VAL A 411 4.05 4.05 -23.51
CA VAL A 411 5.42 4.14 -22.96
C VAL A 411 6.49 4.26 -24.05
N PRO A 412 6.60 3.34 -25.05
CA PRO A 412 7.54 3.50 -26.16
C PRO A 412 7.38 4.83 -26.92
N GLN A 413 6.14 5.29 -27.09
CA GLN A 413 5.84 6.57 -27.75
C GLN A 413 6.36 7.76 -26.92
N SER A 414 6.20 7.70 -25.60
CA SER A 414 6.75 8.70 -24.68
C SER A 414 8.27 8.73 -24.72
N ILE A 415 8.93 7.57 -24.69
CA ILE A 415 10.39 7.48 -24.80
C ILE A 415 10.87 8.05 -26.15
N LEU A 416 10.17 7.77 -27.24
CA LEU A 416 10.49 8.36 -28.55
C LEU A 416 10.34 9.88 -28.56
N LYS A 417 9.32 10.43 -27.90
CA LYS A 417 9.16 11.89 -27.78
C LYS A 417 10.26 12.50 -26.92
N ILE A 418 10.77 11.82 -25.87
CA ILE A 418 11.95 12.26 -25.12
C ILE A 418 13.20 12.26 -26.02
N LYS A 419 13.39 11.24 -26.86
CA LYS A 419 14.49 11.22 -27.84
C LYS A 419 14.41 12.39 -28.82
N LYS A 420 13.22 12.67 -29.37
CA LYS A 420 12.98 13.83 -30.25
C LYS A 420 13.24 15.15 -29.55
N PHE A 421 12.80 15.29 -28.29
CA PHE A 421 13.13 16.45 -27.47
C PHE A 421 14.64 16.64 -27.38
N ALA A 422 15.38 15.58 -27.05
CA ALA A 422 16.83 15.61 -26.93
C ALA A 422 17.52 15.97 -28.26
N GLU A 423 17.03 15.48 -29.39
CA GLU A 423 17.55 15.80 -30.72
C GLU A 423 17.46 17.29 -31.06
N GLN A 424 16.39 17.95 -30.61
CA GLN A 424 16.14 19.38 -30.78
C GLN A 424 16.91 20.27 -29.79
N LEU A 425 17.59 19.68 -28.80
CA LEU A 425 18.43 20.42 -27.88
C LEU A 425 19.75 20.78 -28.55
N ASP A 426 19.95 22.07 -28.76
CA ASP A 426 21.29 22.64 -28.92
C ASP A 426 21.86 22.97 -27.52
N SER A 427 22.34 21.94 -26.82
CA SER A 427 22.76 22.03 -25.41
C SER A 427 23.71 20.87 -25.05
N PRO A 428 24.67 21.07 -24.12
CA PRO A 428 25.52 19.99 -23.61
C PRO A 428 24.74 18.85 -22.94
N HIS A 429 23.47 19.04 -22.64
CA HIS A 429 22.61 18.01 -22.03
C HIS A 429 21.99 17.02 -23.03
N LYS A 430 22.15 17.26 -24.35
CA LYS A 430 21.59 16.41 -25.42
C LYS A 430 21.98 14.95 -25.26
N GLU A 431 23.28 14.66 -25.16
CA GLU A 431 23.78 13.27 -25.06
C GLU A 431 23.27 12.57 -23.80
N LYS A 432 23.21 13.29 -22.68
CA LYS A 432 22.74 12.75 -21.40
C LYS A 432 21.25 12.35 -21.46
N ILE A 433 20.41 13.19 -22.07
CA ILE A 433 18.97 12.89 -22.21
C ILE A 433 18.75 11.79 -23.26
N GLN A 434 19.56 11.73 -24.32
CA GLN A 434 19.53 10.61 -25.28
C GLN A 434 19.93 9.27 -24.63
N GLN A 435 20.95 9.29 -23.78
CA GLN A 435 21.37 8.12 -23.00
C GLN A 435 20.26 7.68 -22.04
N PHE A 436 19.67 8.61 -21.28
CA PHE A 436 18.52 8.34 -20.42
C PHE A 436 17.36 7.67 -21.18
N ALA A 437 16.95 8.24 -22.32
CA ALA A 437 15.87 7.68 -23.12
C ALA A 437 16.21 6.30 -23.70
N THR A 438 17.49 6.03 -23.98
CA THR A 438 17.95 4.72 -24.46
C THR A 438 17.96 3.69 -23.32
N GLN A 439 18.42 4.06 -22.13
CA GLN A 439 18.38 3.19 -20.94
C GLN A 439 16.95 2.84 -20.54
N GLU A 440 16.02 3.81 -20.57
CA GLU A 440 14.61 3.55 -20.27
C GLU A 440 13.94 2.71 -21.35
N GLN A 441 14.35 2.86 -22.62
CA GLN A 441 13.92 1.95 -23.69
C GLN A 441 14.39 0.52 -23.43
N GLU A 442 15.67 0.33 -23.12
CA GLU A 442 16.22 -0.99 -22.79
C GLU A 442 15.56 -1.61 -21.56
N ARG A 443 15.28 -0.80 -20.53
CA ARG A 443 14.58 -1.23 -19.30
C ARG A 443 13.14 -1.67 -19.60
N TRP A 444 12.44 -0.97 -20.49
CA TRP A 444 11.10 -1.36 -20.94
C TRP A 444 11.15 -2.66 -21.74
N GLU A 445 12.04 -2.72 -22.74
CA GLU A 445 12.20 -3.85 -23.64
C GLU A 445 12.70 -5.11 -22.92
N SER A 446 13.46 -4.99 -21.85
CA SER A 446 13.98 -6.10 -21.05
C SER A 446 13.07 -6.55 -19.91
N SER A 447 11.88 -5.97 -19.78
CA SER A 447 10.97 -6.26 -18.67
C SER A 447 10.42 -7.68 -18.69
N ASP A 448 10.44 -8.33 -17.51
CA ASP A 448 9.81 -9.63 -17.25
C ASP A 448 8.30 -9.53 -17.01
N LYS A 449 7.73 -8.32 -17.06
CA LYS A 449 6.30 -8.09 -16.89
C LYS A 449 5.57 -8.07 -18.24
N PRO A 450 4.30 -8.51 -18.30
CA PRO A 450 3.47 -8.31 -19.47
C PRO A 450 3.14 -6.82 -19.65
N ALA A 451 2.90 -6.40 -20.89
CA ALA A 451 2.57 -5.02 -21.25
C ALA A 451 1.10 -4.65 -20.91
N ASP A 452 0.60 -5.10 -19.76
CA ASP A 452 -0.78 -4.82 -19.35
C ASP A 452 -0.97 -3.35 -18.93
N ALA A 453 -2.22 -2.94 -18.77
CA ALA A 453 -2.56 -1.55 -18.44
C ALA A 453 -2.00 -1.10 -17.09
N ALA A 454 -1.95 -1.98 -16.09
CA ALA A 454 -1.47 -1.66 -14.75
C ALA A 454 0.04 -1.44 -14.75
N TYR A 455 0.80 -2.34 -15.37
CA TYR A 455 2.24 -2.21 -15.52
C TYR A 455 2.63 -1.02 -16.39
N THR A 456 1.92 -0.80 -17.50
CA THR A 456 2.12 0.36 -18.37
C THR A 456 1.93 1.67 -17.61
N THR A 457 0.89 1.75 -16.76
CA THR A 457 0.62 2.92 -15.92
C THR A 457 1.73 3.14 -14.89
N ALA A 458 2.12 2.10 -14.17
CA ALA A 458 3.17 2.17 -13.15
C ALA A 458 4.54 2.53 -13.75
N PHE A 459 4.91 1.93 -14.88
CA PHE A 459 6.13 2.29 -15.61
C PHE A 459 6.07 3.73 -16.13
N GLY A 460 4.93 4.14 -16.70
CA GLY A 460 4.72 5.51 -17.15
C GLY A 460 4.95 6.55 -16.04
N MET A 461 4.41 6.32 -14.83
CA MET A 461 4.67 7.19 -13.68
C MET A 461 6.15 7.18 -13.27
N SER A 462 6.81 6.01 -13.26
CA SER A 462 8.24 5.91 -12.94
C SER A 462 9.10 6.64 -13.97
N LEU A 463 8.81 6.50 -15.26
CA LEU A 463 9.47 7.19 -16.37
C LEU A 463 9.30 8.70 -16.24
N THR A 464 8.09 9.13 -15.87
CA THR A 464 7.74 10.54 -15.66
C THR A 464 8.64 11.19 -14.61
N GLU A 465 8.72 10.58 -13.43
CA GLU A 465 9.51 11.11 -12.32
C GLU A 465 11.01 11.04 -12.62
N ALA A 466 11.48 9.95 -13.23
CA ALA A 466 12.88 9.80 -13.62
C ALA A 466 13.29 10.86 -14.65
N PHE A 467 12.47 11.10 -15.68
CA PHE A 467 12.75 12.11 -16.69
C PHE A 467 12.77 13.52 -16.10
N TYR A 468 11.81 13.86 -15.23
CA TYR A 468 11.81 15.17 -14.58
C TYR A 468 13.02 15.38 -13.68
N ASN A 469 13.43 14.35 -12.94
CA ASN A 469 14.64 14.41 -12.13
C ASN A 469 15.91 14.57 -12.98
N GLU A 470 15.96 13.94 -14.14
CA GLU A 470 17.07 14.12 -15.08
C GLU A 470 17.16 15.56 -15.61
N LEU A 471 16.00 16.17 -15.93
CA LEU A 471 15.91 17.58 -16.32
C LEU A 471 16.39 18.53 -15.20
N LEU A 472 16.03 18.23 -13.94
CA LEU A 472 16.48 19.02 -12.78
C LEU A 472 17.97 18.79 -12.48
N ALA A 473 18.47 17.57 -12.66
CA ALA A 473 19.88 17.23 -12.46
C ALA A 473 20.80 18.00 -13.40
N ALA A 474 20.34 18.31 -14.62
CA ALA A 474 21.04 19.17 -15.57
C ALA A 474 21.24 20.60 -15.05
N ASN A 475 20.47 21.03 -14.04
CA ASN A 475 20.52 22.36 -13.43
C ASN A 475 20.48 23.50 -14.46
N SER A 476 19.65 23.33 -15.50
CA SER A 476 19.61 24.22 -16.66
C SER A 476 18.21 24.82 -16.83
N TRP A 477 18.12 26.14 -16.65
CA TRP A 477 16.88 26.89 -16.86
C TRP A 477 16.40 26.83 -18.30
N GLU A 478 17.34 26.96 -19.24
CA GLU A 478 17.07 26.90 -20.67
C GLU A 478 16.42 25.57 -21.05
N LEU A 479 16.84 24.47 -20.44
CA LEU A 479 16.28 23.15 -20.66
C LEU A 479 14.81 23.05 -20.23
N LEU A 480 14.47 23.62 -19.06
CA LEU A 480 13.09 23.68 -18.56
C LEU A 480 12.19 24.58 -19.43
N GLN A 481 12.74 25.67 -19.97
CA GLN A 481 12.03 26.55 -20.91
C GLN A 481 11.84 25.88 -22.27
N LYS A 482 12.85 25.19 -22.80
CA LYS A 482 12.75 24.40 -24.03
C LYS A 482 11.67 23.32 -23.90
N LEU A 483 11.60 22.63 -22.75
CA LEU A 483 10.52 21.67 -22.49
C LEU A 483 9.12 22.32 -22.55
N LYS A 484 8.96 23.51 -21.97
CA LYS A 484 7.70 24.27 -22.03
C LYS A 484 7.31 24.61 -23.47
N SER A 485 8.27 24.99 -24.31
CA SER A 485 8.03 25.27 -25.74
C SER A 485 7.77 24.02 -26.57
N PHE A 486 8.34 22.87 -26.17
CA PHE A 486 8.14 21.57 -26.81
C PHE A 486 6.80 20.92 -26.39
N ALA A 487 6.19 21.39 -25.30
CA ALA A 487 4.94 20.89 -24.72
C ALA A 487 3.80 20.66 -25.73
N PRO A 488 3.52 21.58 -26.68
CA PRO A 488 2.45 21.41 -27.66
C PRO A 488 2.67 20.24 -28.64
N SER A 489 3.89 19.71 -28.73
CA SER A 489 4.17 18.53 -29.55
C SER A 489 3.75 17.22 -28.86
N PHE A 490 3.48 17.22 -27.55
CA PHE A 490 3.02 16.03 -26.83
C PHE A 490 1.51 15.81 -26.94
N THR A 491 0.71 16.85 -27.24
CA THR A 491 -0.75 16.87 -27.09
C THR A 491 -1.54 16.10 -28.17
N GLU A 492 -0.89 15.45 -29.13
CA GLU A 492 -1.53 14.81 -30.30
C GLU A 492 -2.25 13.48 -29.99
N LYS A 493 -2.04 12.83 -28.82
CA LYS A 493 -2.72 11.57 -28.43
C LYS A 493 -2.99 11.49 -26.91
N GLU A 494 -4.25 11.30 -26.50
CA GLU A 494 -4.70 11.23 -25.10
C GLU A 494 -3.89 10.28 -24.21
N ALA A 495 -3.48 9.11 -24.71
CA ALA A 495 -2.75 8.11 -23.93
C ALA A 495 -1.30 8.50 -23.61
N VAL A 496 -0.66 9.33 -24.44
CA VAL A 496 0.71 9.84 -24.20
C VAL A 496 0.65 11.06 -23.28
N ASN A 497 -0.46 11.80 -23.30
CA ASN A 497 -0.65 13.02 -22.51
C ASN A 497 -0.53 12.77 -21.02
N PHE A 498 -1.10 11.68 -20.48
CA PHE A 498 -1.09 11.43 -19.03
C PHE A 498 0.35 11.35 -18.44
N ILE A 499 1.32 10.85 -19.24
CA ILE A 499 2.73 10.73 -18.82
C ILE A 499 3.41 12.11 -18.78
N PHE A 500 3.14 13.00 -19.75
CA PHE A 500 3.80 14.32 -19.79
C PHE A 500 3.05 15.43 -19.06
N GLU A 501 1.74 15.31 -18.89
CA GLU A 501 0.89 16.33 -18.27
C GLU A 501 1.36 16.65 -16.84
N ALA A 502 1.71 15.62 -16.05
CA ALA A 502 2.25 15.81 -14.71
C ALA A 502 3.56 16.62 -14.72
N ILE A 503 4.48 16.32 -15.65
CA ILE A 503 5.75 17.03 -15.80
C ILE A 503 5.52 18.46 -16.24
N LEU A 504 4.67 18.65 -17.25
CA LEU A 504 4.38 19.98 -17.82
C LEU A 504 3.71 20.87 -16.79
N ASN A 505 2.74 20.35 -16.02
CA ASN A 505 2.08 21.09 -14.95
C ASN A 505 3.07 21.44 -13.83
N ARG A 506 3.91 20.49 -13.41
CA ARG A 506 4.95 20.72 -12.38
C ARG A 506 5.99 21.74 -12.87
N ASN A 507 6.47 21.62 -14.11
CA ASN A 507 7.41 22.54 -14.72
C ASN A 507 6.81 23.95 -14.86
N ASN A 508 5.58 24.07 -15.38
CA ASN A 508 4.90 25.36 -15.51
C ASN A 508 4.68 26.03 -14.16
N ARG A 509 4.27 25.27 -13.14
CA ARG A 509 4.12 25.77 -11.77
C ARG A 509 5.45 26.26 -11.22
N ASN A 510 6.52 25.50 -11.40
CA ASN A 510 7.84 25.86 -10.92
C ASN A 510 8.38 27.10 -11.65
N LEU A 511 8.31 27.15 -12.98
CA LEU A 511 8.70 28.34 -13.75
C LEU A 511 7.89 29.58 -13.33
N ALA A 512 6.56 29.43 -13.17
CA ALA A 512 5.70 30.53 -12.73
C ALA A 512 6.03 31.00 -11.29
N MET A 513 6.29 30.07 -10.36
CA MET A 513 6.69 30.41 -8.99
C MET A 513 8.02 31.19 -8.97
N LEU A 514 8.93 30.88 -9.90
CA LEU A 514 10.24 31.52 -9.98
C LEU A 514 10.18 32.89 -10.63
N ASP A 515 9.35 33.06 -11.67
CA ASP A 515 9.11 34.33 -12.34
C ASP A 515 8.31 35.31 -11.45
N THR A 516 7.44 34.79 -10.58
CA THR A 516 6.60 35.59 -9.67
C THR A 516 7.21 35.81 -8.28
N HIS A 517 8.40 35.25 -8.01
CA HIS A 517 9.05 35.38 -6.71
C HIS A 517 9.46 36.82 -6.40
N GLU A 518 9.51 37.18 -5.11
CA GLU A 518 9.90 38.52 -4.66
C GLU A 518 11.33 38.88 -5.08
N ILE A 519 12.24 37.90 -5.16
CA ILE A 519 13.60 38.10 -5.68
C ILE A 519 13.59 38.46 -7.16
N ALA A 520 12.78 37.79 -7.99
CA ALA A 520 12.64 38.13 -9.41
C ALA A 520 12.00 39.53 -9.58
N THR A 521 11.02 39.85 -8.73
CA THR A 521 10.38 41.18 -8.67
C THR A 521 11.40 42.26 -8.27
N ALA A 522 12.22 42.01 -7.26
CA ALA A 522 13.24 42.94 -6.78
C ALA A 522 14.36 43.14 -7.80
N ILE A 523 14.79 42.08 -8.49
CA ILE A 523 15.74 42.18 -9.61
C ILE A 523 15.13 43.01 -10.77
N THR A 524 13.84 42.85 -11.05
CA THR A 524 13.14 43.66 -12.06
C THR A 524 13.01 45.13 -11.63
N GLN A 525 12.76 45.39 -10.34
CA GLN A 525 12.75 46.75 -9.80
C GLN A 525 14.13 47.40 -9.85
N MET A 526 15.18 46.64 -9.62
CA MET A 526 16.56 47.07 -9.79
C MET A 526 16.84 47.48 -11.25
N GLU A 527 16.34 46.72 -12.21
CA GLU A 527 16.41 47.06 -13.64
C GLU A 527 15.63 48.35 -13.97
N VAL A 528 14.42 48.54 -13.42
CA VAL A 528 13.65 49.78 -13.57
C VAL A 528 14.38 50.97 -12.94
N PHE A 529 14.95 50.79 -11.75
CA PHE A 529 15.72 51.79 -11.04
C PHE A 529 16.97 52.23 -11.82
N ALA A 530 17.59 51.32 -12.59
CA ALA A 530 18.70 51.67 -13.47
C ALA A 530 18.39 52.88 -14.37
N ASN A 531 17.13 52.99 -14.84
CA ASN A 531 16.69 54.07 -15.71
C ASN A 531 16.53 55.43 -15.01
N THR A 532 16.53 55.48 -13.69
CA THR A 532 16.45 56.72 -12.89
C THR A 532 17.80 57.16 -12.33
N THR A 533 18.88 56.43 -12.63
CA THR A 533 20.23 56.71 -12.10
C THR A 533 21.17 57.33 -13.14
N SER A 534 22.36 57.77 -12.70
CA SER A 534 23.40 58.27 -13.60
C SER A 534 23.86 57.20 -14.60
N LEU A 535 24.37 57.60 -15.76
CA LEU A 535 24.82 56.69 -16.83
C LEU A 535 25.82 55.63 -16.33
N ARG A 536 26.72 56.02 -15.42
CA ARG A 536 27.71 55.12 -14.80
C ARG A 536 27.04 54.05 -13.92
N LYS A 537 26.07 54.44 -13.07
CA LYS A 537 25.30 53.51 -12.22
C LYS A 537 24.37 52.62 -13.06
N LYS A 538 23.72 53.19 -14.08
CA LYS A 538 22.87 52.47 -15.02
C LYS A 538 23.63 51.34 -15.73
N ASN A 539 24.83 51.61 -16.23
CA ASN A 539 25.66 50.58 -16.88
C ASN A 539 26.04 49.47 -15.89
N ALA A 540 26.44 49.82 -14.67
CA ALA A 540 26.77 48.84 -13.63
C ALA A 540 25.56 47.95 -13.26
N ILE A 541 24.36 48.52 -13.16
CA ILE A 541 23.13 47.76 -12.90
C ILE A 541 22.77 46.87 -14.09
N ASN A 542 22.86 47.38 -15.31
CA ASN A 542 22.57 46.62 -16.53
C ASN A 542 23.52 45.42 -16.72
N ASP A 543 24.75 45.52 -16.23
CA ASP A 543 25.69 44.39 -16.21
C ASP A 543 25.37 43.39 -15.09
N LEU A 544 24.89 43.88 -13.95
CA LEU A 544 24.64 43.09 -12.74
C LEU A 544 23.31 42.32 -12.77
N VAL A 545 22.24 42.93 -13.28
CA VAL A 545 20.89 42.34 -13.32
C VAL A 545 20.86 40.98 -14.05
N PRO A 546 21.44 40.81 -15.26
CA PRO A 546 21.45 39.51 -15.95
C PRO A 546 22.17 38.41 -15.16
N GLN A 547 23.25 38.78 -14.46
CA GLN A 547 24.01 37.86 -13.63
C GLN A 547 23.21 37.44 -12.40
N LEU A 548 22.52 38.38 -11.74
CA LEU A 548 21.63 38.08 -10.61
C LEU A 548 20.44 37.21 -11.04
N LYS A 549 19.83 37.48 -12.20
CA LYS A 549 18.78 36.62 -12.78
C LYS A 549 19.30 35.18 -12.98
N THR A 550 20.50 35.04 -13.51
CA THR A 550 21.13 33.72 -13.74
C THR A 550 21.42 32.99 -12.43
N GLN A 551 21.98 33.68 -11.42
CA GLN A 551 22.25 33.08 -10.11
C GLN A 551 20.95 32.72 -9.37
N TRP A 552 19.91 33.54 -9.48
CA TRP A 552 18.58 33.24 -8.94
C TRP A 552 17.98 31.98 -9.59
N GLN A 553 18.03 31.87 -10.91
CA GLN A 553 17.57 30.69 -11.64
C GLN A 553 18.33 29.43 -11.21
N ASN A 554 19.65 29.50 -11.09
CA ASN A 554 20.48 28.36 -10.66
C ASN A 554 20.16 27.92 -9.22
N LEU A 555 20.02 28.87 -8.30
CA LEU A 555 19.64 28.60 -6.91
C LEU A 555 18.24 27.97 -6.83
N SER A 556 17.32 28.52 -7.62
CA SER A 556 15.93 28.07 -7.69
C SER A 556 15.79 26.64 -8.19
N ILE A 557 16.52 26.29 -9.26
CA ILE A 557 16.52 24.91 -9.78
C ILE A 557 17.11 23.94 -8.76
N GLU A 558 18.17 24.34 -8.04
CA GLU A 558 18.75 23.51 -6.98
C GLU A 558 17.74 23.26 -5.85
N LEU A 559 16.96 24.27 -5.45
CA LEU A 559 15.98 24.17 -4.35
C LEU A 559 14.76 23.29 -4.68
N ILE A 560 14.36 23.17 -5.95
CA ILE A 560 13.21 22.34 -6.37
C ILE A 560 13.59 20.87 -6.62
N LYS A 561 14.87 20.51 -6.51
CA LYS A 561 15.30 19.11 -6.61
C LYS A 561 14.70 18.30 -5.45
N PRO A 562 14.42 17.01 -5.67
CA PRO A 562 13.97 16.13 -4.59
C PRO A 562 14.94 16.09 -3.40
N ASN A 563 16.25 16.12 -3.69
CA ASN A 563 17.33 16.16 -2.72
C ASN A 563 18.29 17.31 -3.08
N PRO A 564 18.04 18.53 -2.58
CA PRO A 564 18.93 19.67 -2.83
C PRO A 564 20.30 19.44 -2.18
N ASP A 565 21.38 19.73 -2.90
CA ASP A 565 22.72 19.68 -2.31
C ASP A 565 22.96 20.91 -1.43
N ASN A 566 22.93 20.71 -0.11
CA ASN A 566 23.11 21.79 0.86
C ASN A 566 24.41 22.57 0.67
N GLY A 567 25.51 21.91 0.30
CA GLY A 567 26.78 22.57 0.03
C GLY A 567 26.69 23.47 -1.20
N LYS A 568 26.07 22.96 -2.26
CA LYS A 568 25.83 23.71 -3.50
C LYS A 568 24.83 24.87 -3.30
N VAL A 569 23.77 24.67 -2.52
CA VAL A 569 22.81 25.71 -2.15
C VAL A 569 23.50 26.83 -1.38
N GLN A 570 24.34 26.51 -0.39
CA GLN A 570 25.09 27.52 0.36
C GLN A 570 26.08 28.27 -0.53
N HIS A 571 26.76 27.56 -1.43
CA HIS A 571 27.67 28.17 -2.40
C HIS A 571 26.94 29.11 -3.38
N LEU A 572 25.81 28.67 -3.95
CA LEU A 572 24.97 29.50 -4.84
C LEU A 572 24.41 30.72 -4.11
N LYS A 573 23.99 30.55 -2.84
CA LYS A 573 23.56 31.67 -1.99
C LYS A 573 24.71 32.65 -1.75
N SER A 574 25.89 32.15 -1.37
CA SER A 574 27.07 32.99 -1.14
C SER A 574 27.47 33.76 -2.39
N ASN A 575 27.46 33.11 -3.56
CA ASN A 575 27.77 33.76 -4.84
C ASN A 575 26.72 34.81 -5.20
N PHE A 576 25.43 34.51 -4.98
CA PHE A 576 24.36 35.46 -5.22
C PHE A 576 24.51 36.71 -4.32
N VAL A 577 24.80 36.53 -3.03
CA VAL A 577 25.04 37.62 -2.07
C VAL A 577 26.30 38.41 -2.44
N THR A 578 27.39 37.73 -2.76
CA THR A 578 28.66 38.36 -3.18
C THR A 578 28.46 39.19 -4.45
N LEU A 579 27.71 38.66 -5.42
CA LEU A 579 27.38 39.35 -6.66
C LEU A 579 26.50 40.57 -6.38
N LEU A 580 25.51 40.46 -5.50
CA LEU A 580 24.64 41.58 -5.09
C LEU A 580 25.45 42.74 -4.51
N HIS A 581 26.46 42.45 -3.67
CA HIS A 581 27.32 43.45 -3.04
C HIS A 581 28.48 43.94 -3.95
N SER A 582 28.71 43.31 -5.11
CA SER A 582 29.87 43.59 -5.96
C SER A 582 29.95 45.02 -6.53
N LYS A 583 28.87 45.79 -6.45
CA LYS A 583 28.78 47.18 -6.92
C LYS A 583 28.44 48.18 -5.81
N ASP A 584 28.46 47.77 -4.54
CA ASP A 584 28.03 48.60 -3.42
C ASP A 584 28.78 49.93 -3.31
N GLU A 585 30.11 49.93 -3.48
CA GLU A 585 30.91 51.16 -3.43
C GLU A 585 30.44 52.18 -4.48
N LEU A 586 30.25 51.73 -5.72
CA LEU A 586 29.79 52.55 -6.84
C LEU A 586 28.33 53.02 -6.65
N MET A 587 27.50 52.21 -6.00
CA MET A 587 26.10 52.53 -5.75
C MET A 587 25.92 53.49 -4.57
N ASN A 588 26.79 53.42 -3.56
CA ASN A 588 26.79 54.24 -2.34
C ASN A 588 27.40 55.64 -2.50
N GLU A 589 28.00 55.96 -3.65
CA GLU A 589 28.57 57.30 -3.93
C GLU A 589 27.54 58.45 -3.76
N HIS A 590 26.22 58.16 -3.75
CA HIS A 590 25.15 59.06 -3.29
C HIS A 590 24.03 58.22 -2.64
N GLN A 591 23.46 58.65 -1.50
CA GLN A 591 22.45 57.93 -0.67
C GLN A 591 21.10 57.70 -1.39
N ASP A 592 21.11 56.93 -2.47
CA ASP A 592 19.94 56.53 -3.24
C ASP A 592 19.31 55.23 -2.66
N PRO A 593 18.08 54.83 -3.06
CA PRO A 593 17.32 53.67 -2.52
C PRO A 593 17.97 52.28 -2.64
N TRP A 594 19.22 52.19 -3.10
CA TRP A 594 19.98 50.95 -3.32
C TRP A 594 19.97 50.02 -2.11
N TRP A 595 20.21 50.57 -0.91
CA TRP A 595 20.24 49.78 0.32
C TRP A 595 18.91 49.07 0.60
N GLN A 596 17.78 49.68 0.22
CA GLN A 596 16.45 49.08 0.40
C GLN A 596 16.21 47.93 -0.58
N ILE A 597 16.75 48.02 -1.80
CA ILE A 597 16.70 46.94 -2.80
C ILE A 597 17.55 45.74 -2.34
N VAL A 598 18.78 45.99 -1.90
CA VAL A 598 19.68 44.96 -1.36
C VAL A 598 19.06 44.28 -0.14
N PHE A 599 18.49 45.07 0.79
CA PHE A 599 17.85 44.55 1.99
C PHE A 599 16.64 43.66 1.69
N ASN A 600 15.77 44.05 0.76
CA ASN A 600 14.61 43.25 0.36
C ASN A 600 15.04 41.90 -0.26
N ILE A 601 16.08 41.90 -1.09
CA ILE A 601 16.63 40.67 -1.69
C ILE A 601 17.24 39.75 -0.62
N MET A 602 18.02 40.31 0.32
CA MET A 602 18.61 39.56 1.43
C MET A 602 17.56 38.96 2.37
N PHE A 603 16.51 39.72 2.68
CA PHE A 603 15.42 39.27 3.54
C PHE A 603 14.66 38.09 2.93
N ALA A 604 14.38 38.15 1.62
CA ALA A 604 13.71 37.07 0.88
C ALA A 604 14.54 35.76 0.84
N LEU A 605 15.88 35.83 0.98
CA LEU A 605 16.79 34.67 1.01
C LEU A 605 16.94 34.02 2.39
N THR A 606 16.39 34.63 3.44
CA THR A 606 16.28 34.00 4.76
C THR A 606 15.04 33.12 4.78
N GLY A 607 15.13 31.84 5.17
CA GLY A 607 13.98 30.90 5.12
C GLY A 607 12.71 31.38 5.86
N VAL A 608 12.85 32.39 6.73
CA VAL A 608 11.74 33.12 7.37
C VAL A 608 10.92 33.96 6.38
N GLY A 609 11.54 34.51 5.34
CA GLY A 609 10.86 35.20 4.23
C GLY A 609 9.93 34.26 3.46
N ALA A 610 10.38 33.06 3.13
CA ALA A 610 9.56 32.03 2.47
C ALA A 610 8.35 31.59 3.33
N LEU A 611 8.53 31.47 4.66
CA LEU A 611 7.46 31.15 5.61
C LEU A 611 6.46 32.29 5.80
N ALA A 612 6.92 33.53 5.82
CA ALA A 612 6.05 34.71 5.87
C ALA A 612 5.18 34.84 4.61
N ILE A 613 5.70 34.45 3.45
CA ILE A 613 5.00 34.45 2.16
C ILE A 613 3.98 33.31 2.06
N ALA A 614 4.31 32.09 2.48
CA ALA A 614 3.35 30.99 2.54
C ALA A 614 2.15 31.36 3.44
N GLY A 615 2.41 31.97 4.60
CA GLY A 615 1.37 32.47 5.49
C GLY A 615 0.52 33.58 4.87
N LYS A 616 1.14 34.56 4.18
CA LYS A 616 0.42 35.73 3.66
C LYS A 616 -0.33 35.47 2.35
N THR A 617 0.16 34.54 1.52
CA THR A 617 -0.50 34.11 0.26
C THR A 617 -1.74 33.27 0.56
N VAL A 618 -1.71 32.45 1.62
CA VAL A 618 -2.90 31.75 2.15
C VAL A 618 -3.87 32.76 2.78
N TYR A 619 -3.36 33.79 3.47
CA TYR A 619 -4.19 34.79 4.13
C TYR A 619 -4.86 35.78 3.16
N SER A 620 -4.21 36.18 2.08
CA SER A 620 -4.78 37.10 1.07
C SER A 620 -5.78 36.43 0.13
N GLY A 621 -5.56 35.15 -0.19
CA GLY A 621 -6.52 34.31 -0.91
C GLY A 621 -7.86 34.14 -0.18
N LEU A 622 -7.85 34.26 1.15
CA LEU A 622 -9.04 34.18 2.00
C LEU A 622 -9.82 35.50 2.16
N LYS A 623 -9.29 36.66 1.69
CA LYS A 623 -9.89 37.98 1.99
C LYS A 623 -10.16 38.91 0.81
N HIS A 624 -9.93 38.51 -0.44
CA HIS A 624 -10.24 39.31 -1.65
C HIS A 624 -9.86 40.81 -1.56
N GLN A 625 -8.72 41.15 -0.98
CA GLN A 625 -8.22 42.53 -0.98
C GLN A 625 -7.27 42.77 -2.16
N GLN A 626 -7.55 43.80 -2.97
CA GLN A 626 -6.60 44.28 -3.99
C GLN A 626 -5.42 44.98 -3.29
N LEU A 627 -4.24 44.41 -3.45
CA LEU A 627 -3.00 44.95 -2.90
C LEU A 627 -2.52 46.13 -3.76
N SER A 628 -2.30 47.29 -3.15
CA SER A 628 -1.60 48.40 -3.82
C SER A 628 -0.08 48.23 -3.68
N ILE A 629 0.63 48.63 -4.74
CA ILE A 629 2.07 48.41 -4.96
C ILE A 629 2.95 48.97 -3.81
N ASN A 630 2.48 49.97 -3.07
CA ASN A 630 3.20 50.53 -1.91
C ASN A 630 3.15 49.67 -0.64
N SER A 631 2.29 48.64 -0.58
CA SER A 631 2.15 47.77 0.60
C SER A 631 3.00 46.50 0.55
N CYS A 632 3.64 46.22 -0.60
CA CYS A 632 4.45 45.02 -0.83
C CYS A 632 5.95 45.25 -0.66
N LEU A 633 6.42 46.49 -0.52
CA LEU A 633 7.84 46.80 -0.38
C LEU A 633 8.04 47.56 0.93
N PHE A 634 8.89 47.02 1.81
CA PHE A 634 9.23 47.60 3.11
C PHE A 634 10.01 48.91 2.95
N PHE A 635 9.35 49.98 2.52
CA PHE A 635 9.82 51.35 2.63
C PHE A 635 9.14 52.01 3.83
N ALA A 636 9.52 51.60 5.04
CA ALA A 636 9.21 52.35 6.26
C ALA A 636 10.37 52.20 7.26
N LYS A 637 10.88 53.35 7.73
CA LYS A 637 12.10 53.51 8.51
C LYS A 637 11.93 53.01 9.96
N THR A 638 12.97 52.34 10.47
CA THR A 638 13.39 52.17 11.88
C THR A 638 12.41 51.52 12.88
N ALA A 639 12.38 50.19 12.84
CA ALA A 639 12.23 49.29 14.00
C ALA A 639 13.00 47.97 13.77
N SER A 640 14.02 48.01 12.90
CA SER A 640 14.71 46.84 12.36
C SER A 640 16.02 46.51 13.07
N GLN A 641 16.71 47.47 13.70
CA GLN A 641 17.95 47.16 14.43
C GLN A 641 17.72 46.29 15.68
N GLY A 642 16.65 46.55 16.45
CA GLY A 642 16.34 45.76 17.66
C GLY A 642 15.73 44.37 17.39
N LYS A 643 15.27 44.09 16.17
CA LYS A 643 14.78 42.75 15.78
C LYS A 643 15.86 41.88 15.14
N ILE A 644 16.98 42.46 14.72
CA ILE A 644 18.09 41.74 14.07
C ILE A 644 18.92 41.00 15.14
N GLU A 645 19.21 41.61 16.29
CA GLU A 645 19.94 40.95 17.39
C GLU A 645 19.16 39.76 18.00
N THR A 646 17.84 39.87 18.12
CA THR A 646 16.99 38.78 18.67
C THR A 646 16.82 37.60 17.70
N ILE A 647 17.10 37.82 16.41
CA ILE A 647 17.03 36.77 15.39
C ILE A 647 18.41 36.12 15.20
N GLU A 648 19.50 36.88 15.30
CA GLU A 648 20.87 36.32 15.34
C GLU A 648 21.07 35.36 16.53
N GLU A 649 20.56 35.70 17.73
CA GLU A 649 20.59 34.80 18.90
C GLU A 649 19.80 33.49 18.68
N LYS A 650 18.68 33.54 17.94
CA LYS A 650 17.85 32.35 17.66
C LYS A 650 18.40 31.46 16.55
N VAL A 651 19.29 31.99 15.71
CA VAL A 651 19.93 31.23 14.62
C VAL A 651 21.10 30.40 15.13
N ILE A 652 21.80 30.84 16.19
CA ILE A 652 22.84 30.03 16.84
C ILE A 652 22.24 28.80 17.55
N SER A 653 20.98 28.88 18.02
CA SER A 653 20.31 27.78 18.74
C SER A 653 19.65 26.71 17.85
N VAL A 654 19.64 26.86 16.52
CA VAL A 654 18.90 25.96 15.60
C VAL A 654 19.82 25.13 14.69
N THR A 655 21.15 25.23 14.86
CA THR A 655 22.12 24.30 14.24
C THR A 655 22.61 23.22 15.21
N ALA A 656 21.69 22.66 16.02
CA ALA A 656 21.87 21.42 16.76
C ALA A 656 20.86 20.37 16.26
#